data_AF-A0A096AJQ8-F1
#
_entry.id   AF-A0A096AJQ8-F1
#
_cell.length_a   1.000
_cell.length_b   1.000
_cell.length_c   1.000
_cell.angle_alpha   90.00
_cell.angle_beta   90.00
_cell.angle_gamma   90.00
#
_symmetry.space_group_name_H-M   'P 1'
#
loop_
_entity.id
_entity.type
_entity.pdbx_description
1 polymer ?
#
loop_
_entity_poly.entity_id
_entity_poly.type
_entity_poly.pdbx_seq_one_letter_code
_entity_poly.pdbx_strand_id
1 'polypeptide(L)'
;MKLKSYNSNEKLNTINAQVANTGNSASYGADIGGTTALQNALLKAAKVADDEHTERMNVAYMNAETDYNKQVINMLYNEKDGLAHTELGGAAGVTQQFVNAEAMIRQQVISQLPDNKLVYEKFNRMADDATIRNGQMMQNHEAAEKEKYTDLTFDTNFDTMKDLATLQYNNGTGLLAMAKNLKSNIENTYKLRGKEYTKDLYNHKVDEVGAIVLDQLDRQQDYSNVSKITGVLRDIGVSEELVQKLEAKSRKQEAAFNATNGAAQYAAAHWGNGKPPANAAETAYNEKFAELKAKQAKSGHIDVNKLSAEFERTKGKPYLEGSDGVNATDCGKWVQDTMNNIGGYRFLGRTADGQYYQLEQAGMIFNDTSQLQPGDTVYWNVPGHSYPDTDDISQGGDNGSAAYKGISHVGIYMGNGMVAQAGTSGVSEIPLDTYPIVGMGKVGSSGKVMTDGEIDAQAKAFADAVGSKAASDMRVYNQNIQNQKKAILLQLDQMDANGATSQEKLDFLNGATGDNSDLRAELIGKVSAERNAVRREAAKASLISTQDYIYVQQYAATHSLQDTMNEFDRVHPGQSMTQAQLDGIISITGNRDNVKALKSEYGGYIDGIVSANKPEGPAGDVYEAGVYGNIAKQRAKWQDENGYDPGYETIRQMAADAVVSQTTYQPGGDGALTYTAAQLTGLGIKNLAWAGNEGYMQATFNNGDTETLPYWEWAKRLNGE
;
A
#
# COMPACT_ATOMS: atom_id res chain seq x y z
N MET A 1 -16.88 30.36 -73.29
CA MET A 1 -17.67 31.59 -73.57
C MET A 1 -18.08 31.60 -75.04
N LYS A 2 -19.31 31.99 -75.36
CA LYS A 2 -19.85 32.06 -76.73
C LYS A 2 -20.19 33.53 -77.08
N LEU A 3 -19.86 33.91 -78.33
CA LEU A 3 -20.48 34.91 -79.22
C LEU A 3 -19.84 36.30 -79.49
N LYS A 4 -19.62 36.49 -80.81
CA LYS A 4 -19.99 37.60 -81.73
C LYS A 4 -19.23 38.95 -81.76
N SER A 5 -18.58 39.14 -82.92
CA SER A 5 -18.39 40.31 -83.80
C SER A 5 -18.60 41.75 -83.29
N TYR A 6 -17.58 42.59 -83.47
CA TYR A 6 -17.64 44.06 -83.44
C TYR A 6 -17.58 44.67 -84.85
N ASN A 7 -18.27 45.80 -85.04
CA ASN A 7 -18.62 46.45 -86.31
C ASN A 7 -17.77 47.74 -86.55
N SER A 8 -17.51 48.10 -87.80
CA SER A 8 -16.35 48.92 -88.23
C SER A 8 -16.52 50.46 -88.24
N ASN A 9 -17.41 51.05 -87.44
CA ASN A 9 -17.80 52.47 -87.63
C ASN A 9 -17.62 53.43 -86.44
N GLU A 10 -16.77 53.12 -85.45
CA GLU A 10 -16.39 54.11 -84.43
C GLU A 10 -14.97 54.63 -84.65
N LYS A 11 -14.87 55.84 -85.22
CA LYS A 11 -13.64 56.65 -85.22
C LYS A 11 -13.66 57.60 -84.03
N LEU A 12 -12.68 57.50 -83.14
CA LEU A 12 -12.30 58.55 -82.20
C LEU A 12 -10.79 58.81 -82.37
N ASN A 13 -10.41 59.69 -83.30
CA ASN A 13 -10.17 61.13 -83.11
C ASN A 13 -8.81 61.43 -82.47
N THR A 14 -7.76 61.46 -83.30
CA THR A 14 -6.49 62.13 -83.01
C THR A 14 -6.63 63.62 -83.28
N ILE A 15 -6.71 64.43 -82.22
CA ILE A 15 -6.60 65.90 -82.31
C ILE A 15 -5.28 66.32 -81.67
N ASN A 16 -4.29 66.64 -82.51
CA ASN A 16 -3.71 67.99 -82.54
C ASN A 16 -2.70 68.13 -83.70
N ALA A 17 -2.97 69.12 -84.53
CA ALA A 17 -2.20 69.57 -85.68
C ALA A 17 -1.43 70.86 -85.35
N GLN A 18 -0.32 71.11 -86.05
CA GLN A 18 -0.01 72.37 -86.76
C GLN A 18 1.23 72.13 -87.68
N VAL A 19 1.11 72.15 -89.02
CA VAL A 19 1.15 73.28 -90.00
C VAL A 19 2.61 73.66 -90.34
N ALA A 20 3.08 73.65 -91.60
CA ALA A 20 2.52 74.36 -92.75
C ALA A 20 2.66 73.67 -94.13
N ASN A 21 1.65 73.97 -94.94
CA ASN A 21 1.55 73.79 -96.38
C ASN A 21 1.80 75.17 -97.04
N THR A 22 2.63 75.21 -98.08
CA THR A 22 2.56 76.19 -99.17
C THR A 22 2.79 75.36 -100.43
N GLY A 23 1.82 75.18 -101.32
CA GLY A 23 1.13 76.26 -102.02
C GLY A 23 1.60 76.27 -103.48
N ASN A 24 1.15 75.26 -104.22
CA ASN A 24 0.81 75.22 -105.65
C ASN A 24 1.36 76.34 -106.58
N SER A 25 1.95 75.93 -107.71
CA SER A 25 1.57 76.53 -109.00
C SER A 25 1.74 75.51 -110.11
N ALA A 26 0.62 75.12 -110.70
CA ALA A 26 0.56 74.51 -112.01
C ALA A 26 1.43 75.29 -113.03
N SER A 27 2.62 74.77 -113.33
CA SER A 27 3.27 74.97 -114.62
C SER A 27 2.90 73.77 -115.49
N TYR A 28 1.66 73.85 -115.99
CA TYR A 28 1.20 73.30 -117.26
C TYR A 28 1.77 71.93 -117.70
N GLY A 29 0.97 70.91 -117.38
CA GLY A 29 0.59 69.79 -118.24
C GLY A 29 1.54 69.32 -119.34
N ALA A 30 2.06 68.10 -119.15
CA ALA A 30 1.99 67.03 -120.15
C ALA A 30 2.21 65.67 -119.49
N ASP A 31 1.17 64.84 -119.54
CA ASP A 31 1.15 63.38 -119.69
C ASP A 31 2.00 62.47 -118.76
N ILE A 32 1.31 61.79 -117.81
CA ILE A 32 1.85 60.62 -117.09
C ILE A 32 0.72 59.60 -116.86
N GLY A 33 0.31 58.89 -117.91
CA GLY A 33 -0.73 57.86 -117.85
C GLY A 33 -0.27 56.50 -118.37
N GLY A 34 0.23 55.61 -117.49
CA GLY A 34 0.40 54.19 -117.81
C GLY A 34 1.37 53.41 -116.92
N THR A 35 2.52 53.99 -116.56
CA THR A 35 3.63 53.28 -115.87
C THR A 35 3.64 53.47 -114.35
N THR A 36 3.19 54.62 -113.85
CA THR A 36 3.23 54.96 -112.41
C THR A 36 2.16 54.22 -111.57
N ALA A 37 1.04 53.82 -112.19
CA ALA A 37 0.02 53.00 -111.53
C ALA A 37 0.46 51.54 -111.37
N LEU A 38 1.17 50.99 -112.37
CA LEU A 38 1.70 49.62 -112.36
C LEU A 38 2.89 49.49 -111.40
N GLN A 39 3.78 50.49 -111.33
CA GLN A 39 4.89 50.53 -110.36
C GLN A 39 4.40 50.59 -108.90
N ASN A 40 3.37 51.38 -108.60
CA ASN A 40 2.79 51.44 -107.26
C ASN A 40 2.02 50.16 -106.88
N ALA A 41 1.45 49.43 -107.85
CA ALA A 41 0.84 48.13 -107.62
C ALA A 41 1.89 47.00 -107.41
N LEU A 42 2.99 47.01 -108.16
CA LEU A 42 4.12 46.08 -108.01
C LEU A 42 4.89 46.29 -106.70
N LEU A 43 5.10 47.54 -106.27
CA LEU A 43 5.72 47.86 -104.98
C LEU A 43 4.83 47.47 -103.79
N LYS A 44 3.49 47.61 -103.91
CA LYS A 44 2.55 47.08 -102.91
C LYS A 44 2.53 45.55 -102.88
N ALA A 45 2.55 44.87 -104.03
CA ALA A 45 2.60 43.41 -104.10
C ALA A 45 3.92 42.84 -103.55
N ALA A 46 5.05 43.51 -103.82
CA ALA A 46 6.35 43.14 -103.25
C ALA A 46 6.38 43.35 -101.72
N LYS A 47 5.82 44.46 -101.22
CA LYS A 47 5.70 44.71 -99.78
C LYS A 47 4.75 43.74 -99.07
N VAL A 48 3.61 43.42 -99.68
CA VAL A 48 2.68 42.39 -99.19
C VAL A 48 3.33 41.00 -99.21
N ALA A 49 4.12 40.66 -100.23
CA ALA A 49 4.85 39.39 -100.28
C ALA A 49 5.97 39.30 -99.23
N ASP A 50 6.63 40.42 -98.92
CA ASP A 50 7.65 40.54 -97.87
C ASP A 50 7.02 40.50 -96.46
N ASP A 51 5.88 41.17 -96.27
CA ASP A 51 5.05 41.12 -95.07
C ASP A 51 4.48 39.69 -94.86
N GLU A 52 3.98 39.03 -95.91
CA GLU A 52 3.52 37.63 -95.88
C GLU A 52 4.67 36.64 -95.61
N HIS A 53 5.87 36.88 -96.15
CA HIS A 53 7.03 36.04 -95.87
C HIS A 53 7.46 36.17 -94.41
N THR A 54 7.48 37.40 -93.90
CA THR A 54 7.75 37.70 -92.48
C THR A 54 6.68 37.10 -91.56
N GLU A 55 5.40 37.18 -91.93
CA GLU A 55 4.29 36.57 -91.21
C GLU A 55 4.43 35.04 -91.19
N ARG A 56 4.71 34.40 -92.32
CA ARG A 56 4.96 32.94 -92.40
C ARG A 56 6.14 32.50 -91.52
N MET A 57 7.23 33.25 -91.49
CA MET A 57 8.38 32.95 -90.63
C MET A 57 8.06 33.15 -89.13
N ASN A 58 7.27 34.16 -88.78
CA ASN A 58 6.80 34.37 -87.41
C ASN A 58 5.84 33.26 -86.96
N VAL A 59 4.93 32.81 -87.83
CA VAL A 59 4.03 31.67 -87.56
C VAL A 59 4.83 30.38 -87.37
N ALA A 60 5.85 30.14 -88.20
CA ALA A 60 6.74 28.98 -88.05
C ALA A 60 7.49 29.01 -86.70
N TYR A 61 8.03 30.16 -86.30
CA TYR A 61 8.64 30.36 -84.99
C TYR A 61 7.65 30.13 -83.84
N MET A 62 6.44 30.72 -83.90
CA MET A 62 5.42 30.57 -82.85
C MET A 62 4.97 29.12 -82.68
N ASN A 63 4.83 28.39 -83.79
CA ASN A 63 4.48 26.97 -83.76
C ASN A 63 5.60 26.14 -83.12
N ALA A 64 6.86 26.40 -83.49
CA ALA A 64 8.03 25.74 -82.91
C ALA A 64 8.21 26.06 -81.41
N GLU A 65 8.02 27.32 -81.01
CA GLU A 65 8.02 27.74 -79.61
C GLU A 65 6.90 27.04 -78.83
N THR A 66 5.69 26.98 -79.39
CA THR A 66 4.55 26.30 -78.77
C THR A 66 4.78 24.81 -78.62
N ASP A 67 5.30 24.15 -79.66
CA ASP A 67 5.59 22.71 -79.65
C ASP A 67 6.71 22.37 -78.66
N TYR A 68 7.81 23.12 -78.69
CA TYR A 68 8.90 23.02 -77.73
C TYR A 68 8.40 23.16 -76.29
N ASN A 69 7.64 24.24 -76.00
CA ASN A 69 7.12 24.48 -74.66
C ASN A 69 6.15 23.38 -74.21
N LYS A 70 5.30 22.86 -75.09
CA LYS A 70 4.40 21.74 -74.76
C LYS A 70 5.17 20.47 -74.41
N GLN A 71 6.18 20.12 -75.19
CA GLN A 71 6.99 18.93 -74.95
C GLN A 71 7.83 19.07 -73.67
N VAL A 72 8.40 20.26 -73.42
CA VAL A 72 9.12 20.55 -72.17
C VAL A 72 8.20 20.52 -70.95
N ILE A 73 7.00 21.11 -71.03
CA ILE A 73 6.00 21.05 -69.94
C ILE A 73 5.59 19.62 -69.66
N ASN A 74 5.32 18.83 -70.71
CA ASN A 74 4.97 17.43 -70.55
C ASN A 74 6.12 16.64 -69.89
N MET A 75 7.36 16.80 -70.36
CA MET A 75 8.54 16.17 -69.74
C MET A 75 8.71 16.53 -68.25
N LEU A 76 8.44 17.79 -67.88
CA LEU A 76 8.63 18.25 -66.50
C LEU A 76 7.47 17.87 -65.58
N TYR A 77 6.22 17.95 -66.06
CA TYR A 77 5.04 17.98 -65.21
C TYR A 77 3.96 16.95 -65.55
N ASN A 78 4.21 16.02 -66.48
CA ASN A 78 3.28 14.91 -66.71
C ASN A 78 3.01 14.15 -65.40
N GLU A 79 1.73 13.91 -65.09
CA GLU A 79 1.31 13.29 -63.82
C GLU A 79 1.92 11.90 -63.58
N LYS A 80 2.33 11.18 -64.63
CA LYS A 80 2.83 9.81 -64.54
C LYS A 80 4.35 9.74 -64.41
N ASP A 81 5.08 10.55 -65.16
CA ASP A 81 6.54 10.43 -65.34
C ASP A 81 7.26 11.79 -65.42
N GLY A 82 6.59 12.88 -65.05
CA GLY A 82 7.19 14.21 -65.04
C GLY A 82 8.36 14.31 -64.06
N LEU A 83 9.49 14.85 -64.52
CA LEU A 83 10.72 14.96 -63.73
C LEU A 83 10.52 15.77 -62.43
N ALA A 84 9.64 16.76 -62.43
CA ALA A 84 9.34 17.58 -61.24
C ALA A 84 8.53 16.83 -60.17
N HIS A 85 7.95 15.66 -60.49
CA HIS A 85 7.20 14.82 -59.54
C HIS A 85 8.02 13.68 -58.96
N THR A 86 9.30 13.57 -59.33
CA THR A 86 10.20 12.59 -58.72
C THR A 86 10.53 13.03 -57.29
N GLU A 87 10.49 12.08 -56.35
CA GLU A 87 10.72 12.36 -54.92
C GLU A 87 11.87 11.51 -54.37
N LEU A 88 12.50 12.01 -53.30
CA LEU A 88 13.54 11.31 -52.54
C LEU A 88 14.69 10.77 -53.42
N GLY A 89 15.11 9.51 -53.20
CA GLY A 89 16.17 8.88 -53.98
C GLY A 89 15.86 8.73 -55.48
N GLY A 90 14.59 8.84 -55.88
CA GLY A 90 14.17 8.81 -57.29
C GLY A 90 14.44 10.11 -58.05
N ALA A 91 14.67 11.22 -57.33
CA ALA A 91 15.04 12.50 -57.92
C ALA A 91 16.54 12.61 -58.26
N ALA A 92 17.35 11.60 -57.91
CA ALA A 92 18.77 11.61 -58.22
C ALA A 92 19.02 11.61 -59.75
N GLY A 93 19.74 12.61 -60.25
CA GLY A 93 20.09 12.76 -61.66
C GLY A 93 19.00 13.36 -62.55
N VAL A 94 17.90 13.88 -61.99
CA VAL A 94 16.82 14.51 -62.79
C VAL A 94 17.29 15.74 -63.57
N THR A 95 18.30 16.45 -63.06
CA THR A 95 18.93 17.56 -63.79
C THR A 95 19.58 17.05 -65.09
N GLN A 96 20.29 15.92 -65.02
CA GLN A 96 20.92 15.32 -66.21
C GLN A 96 19.88 14.73 -67.16
N GLN A 97 18.81 14.13 -66.62
CA GLN A 97 17.69 13.63 -67.42
C GLN A 97 17.00 14.76 -68.19
N PHE A 98 16.77 15.90 -67.53
CA PHE A 98 16.24 17.12 -68.14
C PHE A 98 17.13 17.60 -69.29
N VAL A 99 18.45 17.75 -69.06
CA VAL A 99 19.40 18.22 -70.08
C VAL A 99 19.41 17.30 -71.30
N ASN A 100 19.40 15.97 -71.09
CA ASN A 100 19.43 15.00 -72.17
C ASN A 100 18.12 15.01 -72.98
N ALA A 101 16.97 15.05 -72.30
CA ALA A 101 15.67 15.02 -72.96
C ALA A 101 15.32 16.35 -73.65
N GLU A 102 15.69 17.49 -73.06
CA GLU A 102 15.53 18.80 -73.70
C GLU A 102 16.35 18.90 -75.00
N ALA A 103 17.59 18.40 -75.01
CA ALA A 103 18.41 18.38 -76.22
C ALA A 103 17.75 17.59 -77.37
N MET A 104 17.06 16.49 -77.07
CA MET A 104 16.31 15.71 -78.05
C MET A 104 15.07 16.46 -78.56
N ILE A 105 14.28 17.06 -77.65
CA ILE A 105 13.12 17.88 -77.99
C ILE A 105 13.56 19.05 -78.90
N ARG A 106 14.63 19.73 -78.53
CA ARG A 106 15.20 20.85 -79.28
C ARG A 106 15.59 20.43 -80.71
N GLN A 107 16.32 19.33 -80.87
CA GLN A 107 16.70 18.82 -82.19
C GLN A 107 15.47 18.43 -83.03
N GLN A 108 14.47 17.81 -82.42
CA GLN A 108 13.23 17.44 -83.09
C GLN A 108 12.50 18.68 -83.63
N VAL A 109 12.34 19.72 -82.81
CA VAL A 109 11.67 20.96 -83.22
C VAL A 109 12.46 21.71 -84.30
N ILE A 110 13.79 21.77 -84.18
CA ILE A 110 14.68 22.38 -85.20
C ILE A 110 14.53 21.69 -86.56
N SER A 111 14.37 20.37 -86.60
CA SER A 111 14.23 19.60 -87.85
C SER A 111 12.97 19.94 -88.66
N GLN A 112 11.98 20.59 -88.03
CA GLN A 112 10.70 20.97 -88.63
C GLN A 112 10.65 22.47 -89.00
N LEU A 113 11.68 23.24 -88.66
CA LEU A 113 11.76 24.66 -88.99
C LEU A 113 12.13 24.88 -90.47
N PRO A 114 11.63 25.96 -91.10
CA PRO A 114 12.06 26.35 -92.44
C PRO A 114 13.54 26.76 -92.45
N ASP A 115 14.20 26.59 -93.60
CA ASP A 115 15.61 26.97 -93.79
C ASP A 115 15.80 28.50 -93.78
N ASN A 116 15.80 29.09 -92.58
CA ASN A 116 15.90 30.52 -92.35
C ASN A 116 16.71 30.83 -91.09
N LYS A 117 17.86 31.49 -91.28
CA LYS A 117 18.81 31.81 -90.21
C LYS A 117 18.21 32.60 -89.04
N LEU A 118 17.34 33.58 -89.33
CA LEU A 118 16.73 34.42 -88.29
C LEU A 118 15.77 33.62 -87.40
N VAL A 119 14.99 32.72 -87.99
CA VAL A 119 14.05 31.84 -87.26
C VAL A 119 14.82 30.86 -86.38
N TYR A 120 15.90 30.25 -86.90
CA TYR A 120 16.77 29.37 -86.10
C TYR A 120 17.42 30.10 -84.92
N GLU A 121 17.99 31.29 -85.13
CA GLU A 121 18.62 32.09 -84.07
C GLU A 121 17.61 32.57 -83.01
N LYS A 122 16.38 32.88 -83.41
CA LYS A 122 15.32 33.28 -82.48
C LYS A 122 14.82 32.09 -81.65
N PHE A 123 14.64 30.92 -82.28
CA PHE A 123 14.27 29.68 -81.59
C PHE A 123 15.35 29.24 -80.60
N ASN A 124 16.61 29.19 -81.03
CA ASN A 124 17.72 28.75 -80.19
C ASN A 124 17.88 29.64 -78.95
N ARG A 125 17.76 30.98 -79.08
CA ARG A 125 17.79 31.89 -77.92
C ARG A 125 16.66 31.62 -76.92
N MET A 126 15.44 31.41 -77.40
CA MET A 126 14.30 31.07 -76.54
C MET A 126 14.52 29.73 -75.83
N ALA A 127 15.00 28.72 -76.56
CA ALA A 127 15.30 27.40 -76.02
C ALA A 127 16.45 27.45 -75.00
N ASP A 128 17.51 28.24 -75.25
CA ASP A 128 18.61 28.46 -74.31
C ASP A 128 18.12 29.07 -72.99
N ASP A 129 17.29 30.12 -73.08
CA ASP A 129 16.70 30.76 -71.90
C ASP A 129 15.79 29.79 -71.12
N ALA A 130 15.01 28.95 -71.82
CA ALA A 130 14.15 27.95 -71.21
C ALA A 130 14.96 26.83 -70.53
N THR A 131 16.04 26.34 -71.17
CA THR A 131 16.93 25.32 -70.62
C THR A 131 17.64 25.82 -69.37
N ILE A 132 18.12 27.06 -69.36
CA ILE A 132 18.75 27.64 -68.16
C ILE A 132 17.76 27.71 -67.00
N ARG A 133 16.55 28.26 -67.22
CA ARG A 133 15.54 28.38 -66.16
C ARG A 133 15.09 27.03 -65.62
N ASN A 134 14.73 26.11 -66.50
CA ASN A 134 14.22 24.80 -66.11
C ASN A 134 15.32 23.89 -65.55
N GLY A 135 16.55 24.01 -66.07
CA GLY A 135 17.72 23.32 -65.53
C GLY A 135 18.05 23.76 -64.10
N GLN A 136 18.00 25.06 -63.81
CA GLN A 136 18.14 25.59 -62.45
C GLN A 136 17.02 25.11 -61.53
N MET A 137 15.77 25.06 -62.03
CA MET A 137 14.66 24.52 -61.26
C MET A 137 14.88 23.04 -60.91
N MET A 138 15.29 22.21 -61.88
CA MET A 138 15.56 20.78 -61.66
C MET A 138 16.74 20.56 -60.72
N GLN A 139 17.78 21.41 -60.80
CA GLN A 139 18.91 21.38 -59.87
C GLN A 139 18.47 21.67 -58.43
N ASN A 140 17.61 22.68 -58.24
CA ASN A 140 17.07 23.01 -56.92
C ASN A 140 16.15 21.91 -56.40
N HIS A 141 15.33 21.32 -57.27
CA HIS A 141 14.46 20.18 -56.95
C HIS A 141 15.27 18.96 -56.51
N GLU A 142 16.28 18.57 -57.30
CA GLU A 142 17.19 17.45 -56.99
C GLU A 142 17.91 17.66 -55.66
N ALA A 143 18.38 18.88 -55.38
CA ALA A 143 19.02 19.21 -54.11
C ALA A 143 18.05 19.10 -52.92
N ALA A 144 16.83 19.62 -53.06
CA ALA A 144 15.81 19.56 -52.02
C ALA A 144 15.35 18.12 -51.72
N GLU A 145 15.13 17.31 -52.76
CA GLU A 145 14.72 15.90 -52.59
C GLU A 145 15.85 15.03 -52.02
N LYS A 146 17.10 15.30 -52.40
CA LYS A 146 18.27 14.66 -51.78
C LYS A 146 18.37 14.99 -50.29
N GLU A 147 18.04 16.23 -49.91
CA GLU A 147 18.00 16.66 -48.52
C GLU A 147 16.94 15.88 -47.73
N LYS A 148 15.70 15.83 -48.24
CA LYS A 148 14.60 15.03 -47.66
C LYS A 148 14.95 13.55 -47.53
N TYR A 149 15.57 12.96 -48.56
CA TYR A 149 15.99 11.56 -48.53
C TYR A 149 17.04 11.29 -47.46
N THR A 150 17.98 12.22 -47.27
CA THR A 150 19.00 12.14 -46.24
C THR A 150 18.38 12.18 -44.84
N ASP A 151 17.47 13.14 -44.61
CA ASP A 151 16.76 13.28 -43.34
C ASP A 151 15.89 12.05 -43.03
N LEU A 152 15.09 11.58 -43.99
CA LEU A 152 14.24 10.38 -43.84
C LEU A 152 15.04 9.11 -43.54
N THR A 153 16.16 8.91 -44.25
CA THR A 153 17.04 7.75 -44.04
C THR A 153 17.68 7.79 -42.66
N PHE A 154 18.11 8.98 -42.23
CA PHE A 154 18.62 9.17 -40.88
C PHE A 154 17.56 8.88 -39.82
N ASP A 155 16.36 9.44 -39.95
CA ASP A 155 15.29 9.26 -38.97
C ASP A 155 14.83 7.80 -38.88
N THR A 156 14.74 7.09 -40.01
CA THR A 156 14.44 5.64 -40.02
C THR A 156 15.50 4.83 -39.25
N ASN A 157 16.78 5.15 -39.44
CA ASN A 157 17.87 4.50 -38.70
C ASN A 157 17.86 4.90 -37.22
N PHE A 158 17.45 6.13 -36.92
CA PHE A 158 17.32 6.64 -35.57
C PHE A 158 16.17 5.98 -34.81
N ASP A 159 15.03 5.71 -35.47
CA ASP A 159 13.93 4.93 -34.90
C ASP A 159 14.39 3.52 -34.49
N THR A 160 15.17 2.86 -35.35
CA THR A 160 15.78 1.55 -35.00
C THR A 160 16.71 1.67 -33.78
N MET A 161 17.46 2.77 -33.65
CA MET A 161 18.29 3.01 -32.46
C MET A 161 17.46 3.22 -31.20
N LYS A 162 16.30 3.87 -31.28
CA LYS A 162 15.37 4.03 -30.15
C LYS A 162 14.81 2.68 -29.69
N ASP A 163 14.49 1.79 -30.62
CA ASP A 163 14.06 0.42 -30.29
C ASP A 163 15.18 -0.36 -29.58
N LEU A 164 16.42 -0.26 -30.08
CA LEU A 164 17.57 -0.88 -29.44
C LEU A 164 17.85 -0.29 -28.04
N ALA A 165 17.72 1.03 -27.88
CA ALA A 165 17.87 1.69 -26.58
C ALA A 165 16.81 1.23 -25.57
N THR A 166 15.58 0.98 -26.02
CA THR A 166 14.52 0.39 -25.19
C THR A 166 14.90 -1.01 -24.71
N LEU A 167 15.49 -1.84 -25.58
CA LEU A 167 15.95 -3.18 -25.22
C LEU A 167 17.17 -3.16 -24.29
N GLN A 168 18.03 -2.15 -24.43
CA GLN A 168 19.28 -1.99 -23.67
C GLN A 168 19.13 -1.00 -22.49
N TYR A 169 17.90 -0.74 -22.04
CA TYR A 169 17.60 0.34 -21.09
C TYR A 169 18.40 0.27 -19.77
N ASN A 170 18.80 -0.93 -19.32
CA ASN A 170 19.59 -1.17 -18.11
C ASN A 170 21.07 -1.50 -18.38
N ASN A 171 21.51 -1.42 -19.65
CA ASN A 171 22.88 -1.70 -20.07
C ASN A 171 23.62 -0.40 -20.43
N GLY A 172 24.27 0.20 -19.43
CA GLY A 172 25.03 1.44 -19.59
C GLY A 172 26.08 1.41 -20.70
N THR A 173 26.83 0.30 -20.83
CA THR A 173 27.84 0.14 -21.88
C THR A 173 27.22 0.13 -23.27
N GLY A 174 26.04 -0.51 -23.42
CA GLY A 174 25.28 -0.52 -24.66
C GLY A 174 24.80 0.88 -25.05
N LEU A 175 24.25 1.63 -24.10
CA LEU A 175 23.78 3.00 -24.30
C LEU A 175 24.91 3.97 -24.69
N LEU A 176 26.09 3.85 -24.04
CA LEU A 176 27.28 4.60 -24.40
C LEU A 176 27.73 4.32 -25.85
N ALA A 177 27.71 3.05 -26.26
CA ALA A 177 28.07 2.68 -27.63
C ALA A 177 27.06 3.23 -28.65
N MET A 178 25.77 3.18 -28.36
CA MET A 178 24.72 3.77 -29.20
C MET A 178 24.89 5.28 -29.34
N ALA A 179 25.13 5.99 -28.24
CA ALA A 179 25.33 7.43 -28.26
C ALA A 179 26.56 7.85 -29.09
N LYS A 180 27.66 7.08 -29.01
CA LYS A 180 28.85 7.28 -29.86
C LYS A 180 28.51 7.07 -31.34
N ASN A 181 27.77 6.03 -31.67
CA ASN A 181 27.34 5.76 -33.04
C ASN A 181 26.41 6.84 -33.57
N LEU A 182 25.45 7.30 -32.76
CA LEU A 182 24.54 8.40 -33.10
C LEU A 182 25.32 9.67 -33.42
N LYS A 183 26.28 10.04 -32.57
CA LYS A 183 27.15 11.21 -32.79
C LYS A 183 27.92 11.09 -34.11
N SER A 184 28.56 9.95 -34.35
CA SER A 184 29.32 9.69 -35.59
C SER A 184 28.41 9.75 -36.82
N ASN A 185 27.21 9.19 -36.76
CA ASN A 185 26.26 9.23 -37.87
C ASN A 185 25.79 10.65 -38.16
N ILE A 186 25.47 11.44 -37.13
CA ILE A 186 25.08 12.85 -37.29
C ILE A 186 26.22 13.66 -37.91
N GLU A 187 27.44 13.50 -37.40
CA GLU A 187 28.62 14.20 -37.92
C GLU A 187 28.89 13.81 -39.38
N ASN A 188 28.86 12.52 -39.72
CA ASN A 188 29.13 12.06 -41.09
C ASN A 188 28.07 12.51 -42.10
N THR A 189 26.80 12.47 -41.71
CA THR A 189 25.66 12.84 -42.57
C THR A 189 25.54 14.35 -42.73
N TYR A 190 25.72 15.13 -41.65
CA TYR A 190 25.39 16.56 -41.63
C TYR A 190 26.59 17.50 -41.46
N LYS A 191 27.84 17.02 -41.52
CA LYS A 191 29.06 17.86 -41.38
C LYS A 191 29.07 19.14 -42.22
N LEU A 192 28.47 19.12 -43.41
CA LEU A 192 28.42 20.28 -44.31
C LEU A 192 27.49 21.39 -43.81
N ARG A 193 26.55 21.08 -42.91
CA ARG A 193 25.64 22.04 -42.27
C ARG A 193 26.30 22.78 -41.09
N GLY A 194 27.53 22.41 -40.72
CA GLY A 194 28.31 23.08 -39.68
C GLY A 194 28.27 22.38 -38.32
N LYS A 195 29.30 22.66 -37.50
CA LYS A 195 29.53 21.97 -36.22
C LYS A 195 28.44 22.25 -35.17
N GLU A 196 27.89 23.47 -35.17
CA GLU A 196 26.84 23.89 -34.25
C GLU A 196 25.54 23.12 -34.55
N TYR A 197 25.14 23.05 -35.83
CA TYR A 197 24.01 22.23 -36.28
C TYR A 197 24.14 20.76 -35.84
N THR A 198 25.30 20.13 -36.06
CA THR A 198 25.51 18.72 -35.68
C THR A 198 25.46 18.51 -34.16
N LYS A 199 25.92 19.50 -33.38
CA LYS A 199 25.89 19.45 -31.91
C LYS A 199 24.47 19.57 -31.39
N ASP A 200 23.70 20.52 -31.90
CA ASP A 200 22.31 20.74 -31.48
C ASP A 200 21.42 19.56 -31.86
N LEU A 201 21.59 19.03 -33.08
CA LEU A 201 20.88 17.83 -33.52
C LEU A 201 21.23 16.61 -32.65
N TYR A 202 22.49 16.45 -32.24
CA TYR A 202 22.89 15.39 -31.32
C TYR A 202 22.21 15.54 -29.96
N ASN A 203 22.23 16.74 -29.36
CA ASN A 203 21.60 16.99 -28.07
C ASN A 203 20.09 16.67 -28.10
N HIS A 204 19.39 17.11 -29.15
CA HIS A 204 17.96 16.81 -29.32
C HIS A 204 17.71 15.29 -29.45
N LYS A 205 18.48 14.61 -30.31
CA LYS A 205 18.28 13.18 -30.57
C LYS A 205 18.69 12.31 -29.38
N VAL A 206 19.72 12.69 -28.61
CA VAL A 206 20.10 11.94 -27.40
C VAL A 206 19.08 12.15 -26.28
N ASP A 207 18.43 13.32 -26.19
CA ASP A 207 17.31 13.56 -25.28
C ASP A 207 16.11 12.66 -25.57
N GLU A 208 15.76 12.45 -26.85
CA GLU A 208 14.72 11.49 -27.24
C GLU A 208 15.06 10.06 -26.81
N VAL A 209 16.32 9.64 -26.97
CA VAL A 209 16.81 8.34 -26.49
C VAL A 209 16.74 8.26 -24.97
N GLY A 210 17.19 9.30 -24.28
CA GLY A 210 17.11 9.44 -22.83
C GLY A 210 15.68 9.28 -22.34
N ALA A 211 14.73 10.03 -22.89
CA ALA A 211 13.32 9.95 -22.52
C ALA A 211 12.74 8.53 -22.63
N ILE A 212 13.08 7.79 -23.69
CA ILE A 212 12.63 6.41 -23.89
C ILE A 212 13.24 5.45 -22.87
N VAL A 213 14.55 5.55 -22.62
CA VAL A 213 15.23 4.73 -21.61
C VAL A 213 14.63 4.99 -20.23
N LEU A 214 14.36 6.27 -19.91
CA LEU A 214 13.76 6.67 -18.64
C LEU A 214 12.32 6.14 -18.51
N ASP A 215 11.51 6.21 -19.56
CA ASP A 215 10.15 5.65 -19.59
C ASP A 215 10.15 4.12 -19.46
N GLN A 216 11.14 3.45 -20.06
CA GLN A 216 11.28 2.01 -19.96
C GLN A 216 11.70 1.55 -18.56
N LEU A 217 12.64 2.26 -17.91
CA LEU A 217 13.00 2.00 -16.50
C LEU A 217 11.76 2.08 -15.59
N ASP A 218 10.90 3.07 -15.82
CA ASP A 218 9.65 3.23 -15.08
C ASP A 218 8.65 2.09 -15.36
N ARG A 219 8.42 1.75 -16.63
CA ARG A 219 7.51 0.67 -17.01
C ARG A 219 7.93 -0.68 -16.43
N GLN A 220 9.23 -0.95 -16.38
CA GLN A 220 9.78 -2.20 -15.84
C GLN A 220 9.94 -2.19 -14.31
N GLN A 221 9.72 -1.05 -13.66
CA GLN A 221 9.96 -0.87 -12.23
C GLN A 221 11.39 -1.27 -11.80
N ASP A 222 12.39 -1.08 -12.67
CA ASP A 222 13.78 -1.46 -12.44
C ASP A 222 14.53 -0.36 -11.66
N TYR A 223 14.12 -0.15 -10.41
CA TYR A 223 14.67 0.90 -9.55
C TYR A 223 16.15 0.68 -9.23
N SER A 224 16.60 -0.58 -9.22
CA SER A 224 17.99 -0.95 -8.95
C SER A 224 18.99 -0.36 -9.96
N ASN A 225 18.55 -0.14 -11.21
CA ASN A 225 19.38 0.39 -12.26
C ASN A 225 19.23 1.91 -12.45
N VAL A 226 18.31 2.58 -11.76
CA VAL A 226 18.03 4.01 -11.99
C VAL A 226 19.25 4.89 -11.74
N SER A 227 19.95 4.74 -10.62
CA SER A 227 21.16 5.55 -10.34
C SER A 227 22.29 5.29 -11.35
N LYS A 228 22.44 4.03 -11.78
CA LYS A 228 23.47 3.64 -12.75
C LYS A 228 23.18 4.23 -14.13
N ILE A 229 21.93 4.13 -14.58
CA ILE A 229 21.53 4.56 -15.92
C ILE A 229 21.41 6.07 -16.00
N THR A 230 20.89 6.75 -14.98
CA THR A 230 20.87 8.23 -14.96
C THR A 230 22.27 8.83 -15.01
N GLY A 231 23.27 8.20 -14.38
CA GLY A 231 24.68 8.57 -14.55
C GLY A 231 25.15 8.43 -16.01
N VAL A 232 24.86 7.28 -16.63
CA VAL A 232 25.20 7.04 -18.05
C VAL A 232 24.49 8.02 -18.99
N LEU A 233 23.24 8.37 -18.71
CA LEU A 233 22.46 9.32 -19.52
C LEU A 233 23.07 10.73 -19.45
N ARG A 234 23.58 11.14 -18.29
CA ARG A 234 24.37 12.39 -18.16
C ARG A 234 25.66 12.32 -18.97
N ASP A 235 26.38 11.20 -18.90
CA ASP A 235 27.65 11.02 -19.61
C ASP A 235 27.49 11.09 -21.14
N ILE A 236 26.35 10.64 -21.66
CA ILE A 236 26.03 10.75 -23.10
C ILE A 236 25.39 12.10 -23.48
N GLY A 237 25.17 13.00 -22.53
CA GLY A 237 24.71 14.36 -22.78
C GLY A 237 23.19 14.56 -22.81
N VAL A 238 22.40 13.67 -22.20
CA VAL A 238 20.96 13.91 -21.96
C VAL A 238 20.79 15.08 -21.00
N SER A 239 19.80 15.93 -21.27
CA SER A 239 19.47 17.10 -20.50
C SER A 239 19.13 16.76 -19.04
N GLU A 240 19.67 17.58 -18.14
CA GLU A 240 19.54 17.38 -16.70
C GLU A 240 18.08 17.45 -16.24
N GLU A 241 17.22 18.21 -16.91
CA GLU A 241 15.79 18.29 -16.62
C GLU A 241 15.09 16.92 -16.79
N LEU A 242 15.38 16.20 -17.88
CA LEU A 242 14.83 14.87 -18.14
C LEU A 242 15.32 13.86 -17.10
N VAL A 243 16.63 13.89 -16.80
CA VAL A 243 17.24 12.99 -15.82
C VAL A 243 16.65 13.21 -14.42
N GLN A 244 16.52 14.47 -13.98
CA GLN A 244 15.93 14.81 -12.68
C GLN A 244 14.46 14.37 -12.56
N LYS A 245 13.69 14.45 -13.65
CA LYS A 245 12.28 14.01 -13.68
C LYS A 245 12.15 12.52 -13.40
N LEU A 246 13.00 11.67 -13.96
CA LEU A 246 12.97 10.23 -13.64
C LEU A 246 13.45 9.97 -12.22
N GLU A 247 14.57 10.58 -11.79
CA GLU A 247 15.06 10.36 -10.44
C GLU A 247 13.99 10.74 -9.40
N ALA A 248 13.23 11.81 -9.62
CA ALA A 248 12.11 12.19 -8.76
C ALA A 248 10.97 11.13 -8.77
N LYS A 249 10.70 10.51 -9.92
CA LYS A 249 9.68 9.46 -10.07
C LYS A 249 10.10 8.15 -9.39
N SER A 250 11.34 7.71 -9.63
CA SER A 250 11.94 6.54 -8.99
C SER A 250 12.00 6.70 -7.47
N ARG A 251 12.41 7.88 -6.96
CA ARG A 251 12.42 8.16 -5.51
C ARG A 251 11.03 8.00 -4.88
N LYS A 252 9.95 8.38 -5.57
CA LYS A 252 8.57 8.21 -5.07
C LYS A 252 8.12 6.75 -5.08
N GLN A 253 8.45 5.99 -6.13
CA GLN A 253 8.04 4.59 -6.26
C GLN A 253 8.88 3.64 -5.40
N GLU A 254 10.19 3.87 -5.30
CA GLU A 254 11.08 3.16 -4.37
C GLU A 254 10.64 3.40 -2.92
N ALA A 255 10.28 4.63 -2.56
CA ALA A 255 9.73 4.94 -1.24
C ALA A 255 8.42 4.17 -0.97
N ALA A 256 7.52 4.05 -1.96
CA ALA A 256 6.27 3.30 -1.82
C ALA A 256 6.48 1.77 -1.71
N PHE A 257 7.42 1.23 -2.50
CA PHE A 257 7.79 -0.19 -2.46
C PHE A 257 8.48 -0.56 -1.14
N ASN A 258 9.48 0.23 -0.72
CA ASN A 258 10.17 0.07 0.56
C ASN A 258 9.23 0.29 1.74
N ALA A 259 8.25 1.20 1.64
CA ALA A 259 7.24 1.39 2.67
C ALA A 259 6.35 0.16 2.83
N THR A 260 5.91 -0.45 1.73
CA THR A 260 5.00 -1.61 1.78
C THR A 260 5.71 -2.88 2.28
N ASN A 261 6.89 -3.20 1.73
CA ASN A 261 7.66 -4.35 2.19
C ASN A 261 8.21 -4.15 3.61
N GLY A 262 8.67 -2.93 3.91
CA GLY A 262 9.11 -2.55 5.24
C GLY A 262 7.98 -2.64 6.27
N ALA A 263 6.75 -2.25 5.93
CA ALA A 263 5.60 -2.36 6.82
C ALA A 263 5.28 -3.83 7.18
N ALA A 264 5.41 -4.76 6.24
CA ALA A 264 5.21 -6.19 6.51
C ALA A 264 6.27 -6.74 7.48
N GLN A 265 7.55 -6.39 7.28
CA GLN A 265 8.64 -6.77 8.18
C GLN A 265 8.48 -6.12 9.56
N TYR A 266 8.09 -4.85 9.59
CA TYR A 266 7.82 -4.10 10.81
C TYR A 266 6.72 -4.76 11.63
N ALA A 267 5.60 -5.11 10.99
CA ALA A 267 4.49 -5.82 11.60
C ALA A 267 4.93 -7.15 12.23
N ALA A 268 5.70 -7.94 11.49
CA ALA A 268 6.22 -9.22 11.97
C ALA A 268 7.11 -9.05 13.21
N ALA A 269 7.93 -8.00 13.27
CA ALA A 269 8.81 -7.72 14.40
C ALA A 269 8.08 -7.16 15.63
N HIS A 270 7.03 -6.36 15.44
CA HIS A 270 6.40 -5.61 16.54
C HIS A 270 5.19 -6.30 17.16
N TRP A 271 4.36 -6.97 16.36
CA TRP A 271 3.19 -7.69 16.88
C TRP A 271 3.06 -9.13 16.35
N GLY A 272 3.77 -9.50 15.29
CA GLY A 272 3.72 -10.86 14.74
C GLY A 272 2.27 -11.27 14.42
N ASN A 273 1.83 -12.37 15.02
CA ASN A 273 0.44 -12.86 14.92
C ASN A 273 -0.51 -12.31 16.01
N GLY A 274 0.00 -11.45 16.88
CA GLY A 274 -0.74 -10.82 17.97
C GLY A 274 -1.57 -9.61 17.52
N LYS A 275 -2.24 -8.97 18.49
CA LYS A 275 -3.03 -7.77 18.26
C LYS A 275 -2.12 -6.59 17.89
N PRO A 276 -2.37 -5.90 16.75
CA PRO A 276 -1.63 -4.71 16.41
C PRO A 276 -1.83 -3.60 17.46
N PRO A 277 -0.79 -2.84 17.84
CA PRO A 277 -0.91 -1.72 18.76
C PRO A 277 -1.68 -0.55 18.13
N ALA A 278 -2.47 0.17 18.93
CA ALA A 278 -3.32 1.26 18.44
C ALA A 278 -2.54 2.43 17.82
N ASN A 279 -1.30 2.65 18.28
CA ASN A 279 -0.39 3.71 17.84
C ASN A 279 0.68 3.20 16.86
N ALA A 280 0.48 2.06 16.18
CA ALA A 280 1.48 1.45 15.30
C ALA A 280 2.09 2.42 14.27
N ALA A 281 1.25 3.24 13.62
CA ALA A 281 1.71 4.20 12.62
C ALA A 281 2.57 5.32 13.24
N GLU A 282 2.20 5.82 14.42
CA GLU A 282 2.95 6.88 15.11
C GLU A 282 4.32 6.39 15.58
N THR A 283 4.39 5.19 16.17
CA THR A 283 5.65 4.57 16.57
C THR A 283 6.56 4.34 15.35
N ALA A 284 6.00 3.80 14.27
CA ALA A 284 6.73 3.57 13.02
C ALA A 284 7.26 4.87 12.40
N TYR A 285 6.47 5.94 12.44
CA TYR A 285 6.93 7.27 12.01
C TYR A 285 8.17 7.70 12.81
N ASN A 286 8.07 7.68 14.14
CA ASN A 286 9.14 8.16 15.02
C ASN A 286 10.43 7.37 14.84
N GLU A 287 10.33 6.04 14.76
CA GLU A 287 11.48 5.15 14.55
C GLU A 287 12.10 5.37 13.17
N LYS A 288 11.27 5.48 12.12
CA LYS A 288 11.78 5.69 10.75
C LYS A 288 12.40 7.07 10.59
N PHE A 289 11.78 8.09 11.19
CA PHE A 289 12.31 9.44 11.21
C PHE A 289 13.68 9.49 11.93
N ALA A 290 13.80 8.83 13.09
CA ALA A 290 15.06 8.73 13.81
C ALA A 290 16.14 7.96 13.01
N GLU A 291 15.78 6.85 12.36
CA GLU A 291 16.67 6.09 11.48
C GLU A 291 17.19 6.96 10.33
N LEU A 292 16.30 7.66 9.64
CA LEU A 292 16.64 8.52 8.50
C LEU A 292 17.46 9.74 8.93
N LYS A 293 17.14 10.36 10.07
CA LYS A 293 17.96 11.43 10.68
C LYS A 293 19.36 10.94 11.04
N ALA A 294 19.48 9.74 11.60
CA ALA A 294 20.78 9.14 11.91
C ALA A 294 21.59 8.82 10.65
N LYS A 295 20.93 8.45 9.54
CA LYS A 295 21.56 8.25 8.23
C LYS A 295 21.99 9.58 7.59
N GLN A 296 21.14 10.61 7.64
CA GLN A 296 21.45 11.97 7.20
C GLN A 296 22.72 12.52 7.88
N ALA A 297 22.86 12.28 9.19
CA ALA A 297 24.05 12.68 9.96
C ALA A 297 25.35 11.92 9.58
N LYS A 298 25.25 10.83 8.83
CA LYS A 298 26.38 9.99 8.40
C LYS A 298 26.76 10.18 6.93
N SER A 299 25.92 10.83 6.12
CA SER A 299 26.16 11.12 4.70
C SER A 299 26.63 12.57 4.52
N GLY A 300 27.90 12.86 4.85
CA GLY A 300 28.49 14.19 4.66
C GLY A 300 28.79 14.47 3.18
N HIS A 301 28.18 15.51 2.61
CA HIS A 301 28.55 16.04 1.30
C HIS A 301 29.93 16.73 1.40
N ILE A 302 30.91 16.30 0.62
CA ILE A 302 32.22 16.97 0.58
C ILE A 302 32.13 18.18 -0.35
N ASP A 303 32.17 19.38 0.24
CA ASP A 303 32.42 20.62 -0.49
C ASP A 303 33.90 20.65 -0.90
N VAL A 304 34.16 20.37 -2.19
CA VAL A 304 35.52 20.32 -2.74
C VAL A 304 36.29 21.63 -2.54
N ASN A 305 35.61 22.79 -2.46
CA ASN A 305 36.29 24.06 -2.20
C ASN A 305 36.76 24.14 -0.75
N LYS A 306 35.97 23.62 0.20
CA LYS A 306 36.40 23.52 1.61
C LYS A 306 37.52 22.50 1.78
N LEU A 307 37.47 21.39 1.05
CA LEU A 307 38.56 20.42 1.03
C LEU A 307 39.86 21.06 0.54
N SER A 308 39.83 21.77 -0.59
CA SER A 308 41.01 22.48 -1.10
C SER A 308 41.51 23.55 -0.14
N ALA A 309 40.62 24.33 0.48
CA ALA A 309 40.99 25.35 1.46
C ALA A 309 41.63 24.76 2.73
N GLU A 310 41.08 23.65 3.24
CA GLU A 310 41.60 22.97 4.42
C GLU A 310 42.93 22.27 4.14
N PHE A 311 43.10 21.70 2.95
CA PHE A 311 44.38 21.17 2.50
C PHE A 311 45.45 22.28 2.46
N GLU A 312 45.19 23.40 1.77
CA GLU A 312 46.15 24.50 1.69
C GLU A 312 46.47 25.11 3.07
N ARG A 313 45.49 25.15 3.99
CA ARG A 313 45.71 25.59 5.38
C ARG A 313 46.64 24.66 6.17
N THR A 314 46.59 23.36 5.89
CA THR A 314 47.33 22.33 6.64
C THR A 314 48.60 21.86 5.94
N LYS A 315 48.81 22.23 4.68
CA LYS A 315 49.98 21.93 3.87
C LYS A 315 51.29 22.27 4.58
N GLY A 316 52.23 21.34 4.56
CA GLY A 316 53.52 21.47 5.25
C GLY A 316 53.46 21.27 6.76
N LYS A 317 52.29 21.00 7.37
CA LYS A 317 52.22 20.62 8.79
C LYS A 317 53.10 19.37 9.02
N PRO A 318 54.04 19.38 10.00
CA PRO A 318 54.97 18.27 10.22
C PRO A 318 54.27 16.95 10.52
N TYR A 319 54.89 15.86 10.09
CA TYR A 319 54.45 14.52 10.43
C TYR A 319 55.04 14.05 11.75
N LEU A 320 54.19 13.52 12.61
CA LEU A 320 54.57 12.84 13.83
C LEU A 320 53.54 11.74 14.11
N GLU A 321 54.01 10.49 14.12
CA GLU A 321 53.21 9.30 14.44
C GLU A 321 52.49 9.50 15.79
N GLY A 322 51.18 9.26 15.82
CA GLY A 322 50.37 9.36 17.04
C GLY A 322 50.10 10.78 17.52
N SER A 323 50.40 11.81 16.71
CA SER A 323 50.15 13.21 17.09
C SER A 323 48.67 13.54 17.27
N ASP A 324 48.39 14.58 18.08
CA ASP A 324 47.06 15.08 18.40
C ASP A 324 46.44 15.98 17.31
N GLY A 325 47.20 16.32 16.26
CA GLY A 325 46.76 17.14 15.13
C GLY A 325 47.01 18.65 15.30
N VAL A 326 47.48 19.11 16.46
CA VAL A 326 47.63 20.55 16.77
C VAL A 326 48.86 21.14 16.08
N ASN A 327 50.07 20.73 16.50
CA ASN A 327 51.35 21.24 15.96
C ASN A 327 52.00 20.29 14.94
N ALA A 328 51.60 19.03 14.95
CA ALA A 328 51.98 18.00 14.00
C ALA A 328 50.76 17.09 13.77
N THR A 329 50.85 16.15 12.84
CA THR A 329 49.76 15.22 12.53
C THR A 329 50.34 13.89 12.03
N ASP A 330 49.55 12.84 11.95
CA ASP A 330 49.85 11.69 11.09
C ASP A 330 48.73 11.49 10.05
N CYS A 331 48.84 10.43 9.25
CA CYS A 331 47.94 10.16 8.13
C CYS A 331 46.47 10.00 8.58
N GLY A 332 46.22 9.14 9.55
CA GLY A 332 44.87 8.89 10.07
C GLY A 332 44.28 10.13 10.74
N LYS A 333 45.07 10.89 11.52
CA LYS A 333 44.57 12.11 12.19
C LYS A 333 44.20 13.16 11.19
N TRP A 334 45.07 13.34 10.19
CA TRP A 334 44.91 14.42 9.25
C TRP A 334 43.65 14.20 8.41
N VAL A 335 43.40 12.97 7.96
CA VAL A 335 42.16 12.62 7.26
C VAL A 335 40.94 12.81 8.16
N GLN A 336 41.00 12.34 9.41
CA GLN A 336 39.91 12.51 10.38
C GLN A 336 39.59 14.00 10.63
N ASP A 337 40.60 14.82 10.92
CA ASP A 337 40.44 16.25 11.19
C ASP A 337 39.96 17.01 9.96
N THR A 338 40.55 16.73 8.80
CA THR A 338 40.17 17.38 7.53
C THR A 338 38.70 17.10 7.23
N MET A 339 38.27 15.83 7.30
CA MET A 339 36.87 15.46 7.06
C MET A 339 35.93 16.10 8.09
N ASN A 340 36.31 16.15 9.37
CA ASN A 340 35.52 16.81 10.40
C ASN A 340 35.39 18.32 10.15
N ASN A 341 36.49 19.00 9.77
CA ASN A 341 36.53 20.45 9.58
C ASN A 341 35.73 20.91 8.36
N ILE A 342 35.66 20.08 7.31
CA ILE A 342 34.91 20.40 6.09
C ILE A 342 33.44 19.94 6.16
N GLY A 343 33.03 19.25 7.22
CA GLY A 343 31.69 18.68 7.37
C GLY A 343 31.45 17.42 6.52
N GLY A 344 32.51 16.70 6.18
CA GLY A 344 32.50 15.45 5.43
C GLY A 344 32.17 14.23 6.28
N TYR A 345 32.57 13.03 5.80
CA TYR A 345 32.31 11.77 6.49
C TYR A 345 33.00 11.72 7.87
N ARG A 346 32.23 11.44 8.92
CA ARG A 346 32.75 11.38 10.30
C ARG A 346 33.44 10.05 10.59
N PHE A 347 34.77 10.07 10.57
CA PHE A 347 35.59 8.95 11.04
C PHE A 347 35.63 8.90 12.57
N LEU A 348 35.14 7.78 13.13
CA LEU A 348 35.24 7.47 14.55
C LEU A 348 36.62 6.89 14.88
N GLY A 349 37.19 6.15 13.92
CA GLY A 349 38.54 5.61 13.97
C GLY A 349 39.62 6.65 13.70
N ARG A 350 40.71 6.58 14.44
CA ARG A 350 41.87 7.46 14.36
C ARG A 350 42.96 6.93 13.42
N THR A 351 43.12 5.61 13.30
CA THR A 351 44.14 4.97 12.44
C THR A 351 43.61 4.74 11.02
N ALA A 352 44.52 4.62 10.06
CA ALA A 352 44.16 4.39 8.65
C ALA A 352 43.32 3.11 8.47
N ASP A 353 43.71 2.03 9.12
CA ASP A 353 43.07 0.72 9.03
C ASP A 353 41.75 0.65 9.83
N GLY A 354 41.64 1.38 10.95
CA GLY A 354 40.39 1.58 11.67
C GLY A 354 39.35 2.39 10.88
N GLN A 355 39.80 3.41 10.15
CA GLN A 355 38.96 4.17 9.22
C GLN A 355 38.50 3.33 8.02
N TYR A 356 39.39 2.52 7.45
CA TYR A 356 39.02 1.57 6.40
C TYR A 356 37.97 0.59 6.89
N TYR A 357 38.18 -0.02 8.06
CA TYR A 357 37.23 -0.97 8.64
C TYR A 357 35.85 -0.34 8.85
N GLN A 358 35.80 0.92 9.32
CA GLN A 358 34.55 1.66 9.45
C GLN A 358 33.78 1.77 8.11
N LEU A 359 34.49 2.06 7.02
CA LEU A 359 33.88 2.16 5.68
C LEU A 359 33.51 0.79 5.12
N GLU A 360 34.29 -0.25 5.43
CA GLU A 360 33.99 -1.62 5.05
C GLU A 360 32.68 -2.10 5.69
N GLN A 361 32.50 -1.86 7.00
CA GLN A 361 31.25 -2.17 7.69
C GLN A 361 30.05 -1.39 7.14
N ALA A 362 30.31 -0.21 6.56
CA ALA A 362 29.31 0.61 5.90
C ALA A 362 29.05 0.21 4.43
N GLY A 363 29.78 -0.76 3.88
CA GLY A 363 29.66 -1.17 2.47
C GLY A 363 30.17 -0.10 1.48
N MET A 364 31.08 0.77 1.93
CA MET A 364 31.55 1.94 1.18
C MET A 364 32.94 1.75 0.54
N ILE A 365 33.51 0.54 0.63
CA ILE A 365 34.80 0.22 0.02
C ILE A 365 34.65 -0.20 -1.44
N PHE A 366 35.52 0.32 -2.29
CA PHE A 366 35.65 -0.06 -3.70
C PHE A 366 37.13 -0.15 -4.11
N ASN A 367 37.42 -0.91 -5.18
CA ASN A 367 38.80 -1.21 -5.61
C ASN A 367 39.11 -0.74 -7.03
N ASP A 368 38.11 -0.30 -7.80
CA ASP A 368 38.28 0.23 -9.15
C ASP A 368 38.63 1.72 -9.08
N THR A 369 39.89 2.05 -9.38
CA THR A 369 40.41 3.42 -9.30
C THR A 369 39.72 4.39 -10.26
N SER A 370 39.08 3.89 -11.33
CA SER A 370 38.30 4.74 -12.25
C SER A 370 37.06 5.34 -11.60
N GLN A 371 36.62 4.80 -10.45
CA GLN A 371 35.46 5.27 -9.71
C GLN A 371 35.82 6.36 -8.67
N LEU A 372 37.09 6.73 -8.53
CA LEU A 372 37.54 7.76 -7.59
C LEU A 372 36.97 9.14 -7.95
N GLN A 373 36.47 9.83 -6.93
CA GLN A 373 36.02 11.21 -7.00
C GLN A 373 36.74 12.06 -5.95
N PRO A 374 37.02 13.35 -6.23
CA PRO A 374 37.61 14.24 -5.24
C PRO A 374 36.88 14.16 -3.90
N GLY A 375 37.62 13.95 -2.82
CA GLY A 375 37.09 13.71 -1.47
C GLY A 375 37.04 12.25 -1.04
N ASP A 376 37.09 11.27 -1.96
CA ASP A 376 37.18 9.85 -1.59
C ASP A 376 38.49 9.56 -0.83
N THR A 377 38.47 8.61 0.11
CA THR A 377 39.69 8.19 0.83
C THR A 377 40.41 7.06 0.09
N VAL A 378 41.73 7.05 0.18
CA VAL A 378 42.59 6.02 -0.42
C VAL A 378 43.44 5.39 0.67
N TYR A 379 43.44 4.06 0.74
CA TYR A 379 44.15 3.30 1.76
C TYR A 379 45.26 2.47 1.12
N TRP A 380 46.45 2.50 1.71
CA TRP A 380 47.64 1.86 1.16
C TRP A 380 48.31 0.90 2.14
N ASN A 381 49.00 -0.08 1.57
CA ASN A 381 50.04 -0.85 2.24
C ASN A 381 51.38 -0.22 1.87
N VAL A 382 52.00 0.49 2.81
CA VAL A 382 53.30 1.13 2.60
C VAL A 382 54.41 0.09 2.84
N PRO A 383 55.23 -0.25 1.82
CA PRO A 383 56.26 -1.27 1.99
C PRO A 383 57.20 -0.97 3.15
N GLY A 384 57.36 -1.95 4.05
CA GLY A 384 58.25 -1.85 5.21
C GLY A 384 57.63 -1.21 6.46
N HIS A 385 56.29 -1.12 6.55
CA HIS A 385 55.63 -0.71 7.79
C HIS A 385 55.92 -1.67 8.96
N SER A 386 55.93 -1.15 10.19
CA SER A 386 56.43 -1.86 11.38
C SER A 386 55.41 -2.78 12.07
N TYR A 387 54.16 -2.75 11.63
CA TYR A 387 53.06 -3.58 12.16
C TYR A 387 52.89 -4.85 11.32
N PRO A 388 52.71 -6.05 11.92
CA PRO A 388 52.38 -7.25 11.16
C PRO A 388 51.00 -7.14 10.50
N ASP A 389 50.84 -7.67 9.29
CA ASP A 389 49.54 -7.72 8.61
C ASP A 389 48.59 -8.68 9.33
N THR A 390 47.31 -8.32 9.41
CA THR A 390 46.26 -9.17 9.99
C THR A 390 44.93 -9.00 9.28
N ASP A 391 44.12 -10.06 9.21
CA ASP A 391 42.71 -10.00 8.80
C ASP A 391 41.75 -9.94 10.00
N ASP A 392 42.28 -9.85 11.23
CA ASP A 392 41.51 -9.75 12.47
C ASP A 392 41.53 -8.32 13.00
N ILE A 393 40.39 -7.64 12.91
CA ILE A 393 40.26 -6.25 13.36
C ILE A 393 40.51 -6.10 14.87
N SER A 394 40.37 -7.15 15.68
CA SER A 394 40.71 -7.08 17.11
C SER A 394 42.21 -6.99 17.37
N GLN A 395 43.02 -7.32 16.38
CA GLN A 395 44.48 -7.19 16.39
C GLN A 395 44.96 -5.92 15.67
N GLY A 396 44.11 -5.29 14.86
CA GLY A 396 44.35 -4.02 14.16
C GLY A 396 43.51 -2.84 14.66
N GLY A 397 43.45 -1.76 13.89
CA GLY A 397 42.70 -0.54 14.23
C GLY A 397 43.33 0.29 15.34
N ASP A 398 42.55 1.22 15.91
CA ASP A 398 43.04 2.29 16.81
C ASP A 398 43.86 1.86 18.02
N ASN A 399 43.71 0.62 18.49
CA ASN A 399 44.41 0.06 19.65
C ASN A 399 45.11 -1.27 19.33
N GLY A 400 45.23 -1.62 18.05
CA GLY A 400 45.81 -2.88 17.59
C GLY A 400 47.34 -2.88 17.58
N SER A 401 47.93 -4.07 17.58
CA SER A 401 49.38 -4.29 17.39
C SER A 401 49.72 -4.78 15.98
N ALA A 402 48.77 -4.73 15.05
CA ALA A 402 48.86 -5.23 13.68
C ALA A 402 48.14 -4.27 12.71
N ALA A 403 48.40 -4.39 11.41
CA ALA A 403 47.77 -3.60 10.36
C ALA A 403 46.63 -4.40 9.73
N TYR A 404 45.39 -3.96 9.95
CA TYR A 404 44.23 -4.65 9.37
C TYR A 404 44.28 -4.57 7.84
N LYS A 405 44.25 -5.75 7.17
CA LYS A 405 44.51 -5.96 5.73
C LYS A 405 45.84 -5.40 5.21
N GLY A 406 46.82 -5.25 6.10
CA GLY A 406 48.10 -4.59 5.79
C GLY A 406 47.98 -3.10 5.50
N ILE A 407 46.88 -2.46 5.90
CA ILE A 407 46.70 -1.02 5.73
C ILE A 407 47.56 -0.29 6.76
N SER A 408 48.47 0.53 6.28
CA SER A 408 49.39 1.32 7.11
C SER A 408 49.31 2.82 6.82
N HIS A 409 48.56 3.24 5.79
CA HIS A 409 48.46 4.65 5.41
C HIS A 409 47.12 5.01 4.76
N VAL A 410 46.74 6.29 4.87
CA VAL A 410 45.50 6.83 4.29
C VAL A 410 45.70 8.25 3.75
N GLY A 411 44.96 8.61 2.70
CA GLY A 411 44.88 9.97 2.14
C GLY A 411 43.51 10.28 1.55
N ILE A 412 43.32 11.54 1.14
CA ILE A 412 42.10 12.04 0.48
C ILE A 412 42.40 12.35 -0.98
N TYR A 413 41.69 11.72 -1.90
CA TYR A 413 41.87 11.94 -3.33
C TYR A 413 41.46 13.37 -3.71
N MET A 414 42.34 14.10 -4.39
CA MET A 414 42.13 15.50 -4.76
C MET A 414 41.72 15.68 -6.23
N GLY A 415 41.70 14.59 -7.01
CA GLY A 415 41.49 14.61 -8.46
C GLY A 415 42.79 14.54 -9.24
N ASN A 416 42.69 14.36 -10.57
CA ASN A 416 43.82 14.32 -11.51
C ASN A 416 44.95 13.34 -11.12
N GLY A 417 44.63 12.23 -10.45
CA GLY A 417 45.63 11.25 -10.00
C GLY A 417 46.43 11.67 -8.77
N MET A 418 46.04 12.73 -8.05
CA MET A 418 46.71 13.21 -6.85
C MET A 418 45.93 12.90 -5.58
N VAL A 419 46.65 12.60 -4.50
CA VAL A 419 46.08 12.34 -3.16
C VAL A 419 46.79 13.22 -2.15
N ALA A 420 46.03 13.98 -1.36
CA ALA A 420 46.54 14.72 -0.22
C ALA A 420 46.64 13.78 0.99
N GLN A 421 47.77 13.82 1.68
CA GLN A 421 48.04 12.94 2.82
C GLN A 421 49.07 13.57 3.76
N ALA A 422 49.19 13.05 4.98
CA ALA A 422 50.26 13.39 5.90
C ALA A 422 51.23 12.21 6.02
N GLY A 423 52.48 12.39 5.58
CA GLY A 423 53.52 11.37 5.59
C GLY A 423 54.86 11.98 6.02
N THR A 424 55.97 11.26 5.94
CA THR A 424 57.27 11.71 6.49
C THR A 424 57.76 13.10 6.03
N SER A 425 57.24 13.64 4.92
CA SER A 425 57.49 15.00 4.42
C SER A 425 56.50 16.07 4.90
N GLY A 426 55.62 15.74 5.86
CA GLY A 426 54.49 16.55 6.30
C GLY A 426 53.23 16.35 5.47
N VAL A 427 52.24 17.23 5.65
CA VAL A 427 51.02 17.26 4.81
C VAL A 427 51.37 17.72 3.40
N SER A 428 51.20 16.86 2.42
CA SER A 428 51.51 17.13 1.01
C SER A 428 50.65 16.29 0.06
N GLU A 429 50.66 16.66 -1.22
CA GLU A 429 50.08 15.84 -2.29
C GLU A 429 51.12 14.84 -2.81
N ILE A 430 50.65 13.62 -3.10
CA ILE A 430 51.42 12.57 -3.75
C ILE A 430 50.63 11.97 -4.92
N PRO A 431 51.29 11.39 -5.93
CA PRO A 431 50.63 10.58 -6.94
C PRO A 431 49.86 9.41 -6.32
N LEU A 432 48.69 9.09 -6.86
CA LEU A 432 47.80 8.01 -6.40
C LEU A 432 48.51 6.64 -6.33
N ASP A 433 49.42 6.38 -7.26
CA ASP A 433 50.17 5.14 -7.45
C ASP A 433 51.50 5.08 -6.66
N THR A 434 51.73 6.01 -5.73
CA THR A 434 52.95 6.05 -4.91
C THR A 434 53.17 4.77 -4.10
N TYR A 435 52.08 4.14 -3.61
CA TYR A 435 52.11 2.90 -2.83
C TYR A 435 51.05 1.90 -3.32
N PRO A 436 51.20 0.59 -3.04
CA PRO A 436 50.16 -0.40 -3.28
C PRO A 436 48.83 -0.03 -2.60
N ILE A 437 47.79 0.18 -3.40
CA ILE A 437 46.44 0.47 -2.92
C ILE A 437 45.81 -0.82 -2.40
N VAL A 438 45.29 -0.78 -1.17
CA VAL A 438 44.53 -1.87 -0.57
C VAL A 438 43.03 -1.71 -0.85
N GLY A 439 42.54 -0.47 -0.86
CA GLY A 439 41.18 -0.14 -1.27
C GLY A 439 40.88 1.35 -1.13
N MET A 440 39.70 1.76 -1.59
CA MET A 440 39.26 3.16 -1.60
C MET A 440 37.89 3.29 -0.94
N GLY A 441 37.67 4.39 -0.23
CA GLY A 441 36.46 4.69 0.50
C GLY A 441 35.58 5.70 -0.23
N LYS A 442 34.33 5.35 -0.51
CA LYS A 442 33.38 6.17 -1.27
C LYS A 442 32.72 7.25 -0.40
N VAL A 443 33.48 8.28 -0.07
CA VAL A 443 33.05 9.37 0.83
C VAL A 443 32.98 10.74 0.14
N GLY A 444 33.46 10.85 -1.10
CA GLY A 444 33.45 12.07 -1.93
C GLY A 444 32.26 12.23 -2.87
N SER A 445 31.32 11.28 -2.90
CA SER A 445 30.22 11.32 -3.88
C SER A 445 29.12 12.33 -3.54
N SER A 446 28.66 13.02 -4.59
CA SER A 446 27.61 14.05 -4.62
C SER A 446 26.19 13.49 -4.43
N GLY A 447 25.95 12.65 -3.43
CA GLY A 447 24.59 12.26 -3.05
C GLY A 447 23.87 13.45 -2.39
N LYS A 448 22.75 13.88 -2.96
CA LYS A 448 21.88 14.89 -2.33
C LYS A 448 21.51 14.41 -0.91
N VAL A 449 21.94 15.13 0.12
CA VAL A 449 21.50 14.89 1.50
C VAL A 449 19.98 15.02 1.52
N MET A 450 19.27 14.03 2.06
CA MET A 450 17.82 14.13 2.24
C MET A 450 17.54 15.37 3.08
N THR A 451 16.75 16.30 2.55
CA THR A 451 16.26 17.45 3.31
C THR A 451 15.34 16.98 4.43
N ASP A 452 15.16 17.80 5.46
CA ASP A 452 14.24 17.48 6.55
C ASP A 452 12.81 17.23 6.06
N GLY A 453 12.39 17.91 4.99
CA GLY A 453 11.12 17.64 4.32
C GLY A 453 11.08 16.30 3.57
N GLU A 454 12.19 15.85 2.98
CA GLU A 454 12.28 14.52 2.35
C GLU A 454 12.29 13.40 3.41
N ILE A 455 12.93 13.61 4.56
CA ILE A 455 12.90 12.68 5.69
C ILE A 455 11.50 12.56 6.25
N ASP A 456 10.82 13.69 6.50
CA ASP A 456 9.44 13.70 6.99
C ASP A 456 8.50 12.98 6.02
N ALA A 457 8.61 13.28 4.72
CA ALA A 457 7.78 12.64 3.69
C ALA A 457 7.97 11.12 3.65
N GLN A 458 9.20 10.62 3.76
CA GLN A 458 9.47 9.18 3.77
C GLN A 458 9.01 8.50 5.06
N ALA A 459 9.24 9.12 6.21
CA ALA A 459 8.75 8.62 7.50
C ALA A 459 7.22 8.54 7.51
N LYS A 460 6.55 9.55 6.95
CA LYS A 460 5.09 9.58 6.82
C LYS A 460 4.57 8.48 5.89
N ALA A 461 5.18 8.32 4.72
CA ALA A 461 4.80 7.25 3.77
C ALA A 461 4.96 5.84 4.39
N PHE A 462 6.04 5.63 5.16
CA PHE A 462 6.24 4.40 5.91
C PHE A 462 5.17 4.19 6.99
N ALA A 463 4.87 5.23 7.77
CA ALA A 463 3.84 5.20 8.80
C ALA A 463 2.44 4.90 8.25
N ASP A 464 2.07 5.50 7.11
CA ASP A 464 0.80 5.25 6.44
C ASP A 464 0.67 3.80 5.96
N ALA A 465 1.76 3.23 5.43
CA ALA A 465 1.82 1.81 5.04
C ALA A 465 1.69 0.88 6.25
N VAL A 466 2.38 1.19 7.36
CA VAL A 466 2.27 0.45 8.63
C VAL A 466 0.85 0.53 9.20
N GLY A 467 0.22 1.71 9.18
CA GLY A 467 -1.16 1.90 9.63
C GLY A 467 -2.16 1.07 8.81
N SER A 468 -1.98 1.03 7.49
CA SER A 468 -2.78 0.20 6.59
C SER A 468 -2.63 -1.30 6.89
N LYS A 469 -1.39 -1.76 7.13
CA LYS A 469 -1.10 -3.15 7.51
C LYS A 469 -1.71 -3.50 8.87
N ALA A 470 -1.55 -2.64 9.87
CA ALA A 470 -2.13 -2.81 11.21
C ALA A 470 -3.67 -2.91 11.15
N ALA A 471 -4.32 -2.08 10.34
CA ALA A 471 -5.77 -2.17 10.15
C ALA A 471 -6.21 -3.50 9.51
N SER A 472 -5.46 -4.00 8.52
CA SER A 472 -5.70 -5.30 7.92
C SER A 472 -5.52 -6.43 8.94
N ASP A 473 -4.42 -6.43 9.68
CA ASP A 473 -4.11 -7.45 10.69
C ASP A 473 -5.11 -7.42 11.85
N MET A 474 -5.59 -6.25 12.25
CA MET A 474 -6.63 -6.12 13.28
C MET A 474 -7.93 -6.79 12.84
N ARG A 475 -8.30 -6.73 11.55
CA ARG A 475 -9.47 -7.45 11.03
C ARG A 475 -9.28 -8.96 11.12
N VAL A 476 -8.10 -9.45 10.74
CA VAL A 476 -7.75 -10.87 10.83
C VAL A 476 -7.75 -11.33 12.29
N TYR A 477 -7.15 -10.55 13.19
CA TYR A 477 -7.13 -10.82 14.63
C TYR A 477 -8.55 -10.92 15.19
N ASN A 478 -9.41 -9.93 14.94
CA ASN A 478 -10.80 -9.95 15.40
C ASN A 478 -11.60 -11.14 14.84
N GLN A 479 -11.37 -11.50 13.57
CA GLN A 479 -12.00 -12.67 12.97
C GLN A 479 -11.53 -13.97 13.65
N ASN A 480 -10.26 -14.08 13.99
CA ASN A 480 -9.72 -15.22 14.74
C ASN A 480 -10.34 -15.31 16.14
N ILE A 481 -10.48 -14.19 16.87
CA ILE A 481 -11.16 -14.16 18.16
C ILE A 481 -12.61 -14.65 18.04
N GLN A 482 -13.35 -14.18 17.03
CA GLN A 482 -14.74 -14.61 16.82
C GLN A 482 -14.84 -16.10 16.43
N ASN A 483 -13.90 -16.62 15.64
CA ASN A 483 -13.84 -18.03 15.30
C ASN A 483 -13.52 -18.91 16.52
N GLN A 484 -12.55 -18.49 17.35
CA GLN A 484 -12.23 -19.16 18.61
C GLN A 484 -13.43 -19.15 19.57
N LYS A 485 -14.09 -18.00 19.72
CA LYS A 485 -15.33 -17.88 20.51
C LYS A 485 -16.39 -18.89 20.05
N LYS A 486 -16.64 -18.98 18.74
CA LYS A 486 -17.61 -19.95 18.17
C LYS A 486 -17.22 -21.39 18.48
N ALA A 487 -15.94 -21.75 18.32
CA ALA A 487 -15.46 -23.09 18.61
C ALA A 487 -15.61 -23.44 20.10
N ILE A 488 -15.29 -22.51 21.00
CA ILE A 488 -15.46 -22.68 22.44
C ILE A 488 -16.94 -22.85 22.80
N LEU A 489 -17.83 -22.05 22.23
CA LEU A 489 -19.26 -22.16 22.48
C LEU A 489 -19.83 -23.50 21.96
N LEU A 490 -19.38 -23.96 20.78
CA LEU A 490 -19.78 -25.26 20.25
C LEU A 490 -19.31 -26.41 21.17
N GLN A 491 -18.08 -26.33 21.67
CA GLN A 491 -17.56 -27.33 22.61
C GLN A 491 -18.33 -27.32 23.93
N LEU A 492 -18.73 -26.14 24.42
CA LEU A 492 -19.61 -26.03 25.58
C LEU A 492 -20.97 -26.70 25.35
N ASP A 493 -21.61 -26.48 24.20
CA ASP A 493 -22.88 -27.12 23.86
C ASP A 493 -22.74 -28.65 23.81
N GLN A 494 -21.59 -29.16 23.33
CA GLN A 494 -21.28 -30.60 23.35
C GLN A 494 -21.04 -31.12 24.77
N MET A 495 -20.38 -30.35 25.62
CA MET A 495 -20.20 -30.69 27.03
C MET A 495 -21.56 -30.79 27.75
N ASP A 496 -22.47 -29.84 27.50
CA ASP A 496 -23.84 -29.88 28.02
C ASP A 496 -24.58 -31.14 27.52
N ALA A 497 -24.49 -31.46 26.23
CA ALA A 497 -25.12 -32.66 25.67
C ALA A 497 -24.58 -33.97 26.26
N ASN A 498 -23.32 -33.98 26.70
CA ASN A 498 -22.66 -35.12 27.33
C ASN A 498 -22.82 -35.15 28.86
N GLY A 499 -23.59 -34.23 29.44
CA GLY A 499 -23.87 -34.18 30.87
C GLY A 499 -22.72 -33.66 31.73
N ALA A 500 -21.83 -32.82 31.17
CA ALA A 500 -20.75 -32.20 31.93
C ALA A 500 -21.28 -31.30 33.05
N THR A 501 -20.58 -31.31 34.18
CA THR A 501 -20.90 -30.48 35.35
C THR A 501 -20.57 -29.01 35.10
N SER A 502 -21.19 -28.11 35.90
CA SER A 502 -20.88 -26.68 35.84
C SER A 502 -19.40 -26.39 36.14
N GLN A 503 -18.75 -27.22 36.97
CA GLN A 503 -17.33 -27.08 37.30
C GLN A 503 -16.43 -27.44 36.11
N GLU A 504 -16.70 -28.57 35.43
CA GLU A 504 -15.95 -28.97 34.24
C GLU A 504 -16.06 -27.94 33.11
N LYS A 505 -17.24 -27.36 32.92
CA LYS A 505 -17.46 -26.28 31.94
C LYS A 505 -16.71 -24.99 32.31
N LEU A 506 -16.68 -24.64 33.59
CA LEU A 506 -15.94 -23.47 34.07
C LEU A 506 -14.43 -23.66 33.86
N ASP A 507 -13.90 -24.86 34.14
CA ASP A 507 -12.49 -25.17 33.95
C ASP A 507 -12.12 -25.19 32.47
N PHE A 508 -12.98 -25.76 31.61
CA PHE A 508 -12.83 -25.68 30.16
C PHE A 508 -12.79 -24.23 29.68
N LEU A 509 -13.73 -23.38 30.11
CA LEU A 509 -13.76 -21.97 29.72
C LEU A 509 -12.48 -21.22 30.14
N ASN A 510 -12.01 -21.42 31.37
CA ASN A 510 -10.79 -20.80 31.86
C ASN A 510 -9.56 -21.29 31.08
N GLY A 511 -9.48 -22.59 30.78
CA GLY A 511 -8.40 -23.17 29.99
C GLY A 511 -8.41 -22.74 28.52
N ALA A 512 -9.58 -22.74 27.89
CA ALA A 512 -9.75 -22.43 26.47
C ALA A 512 -9.57 -20.94 26.16
N THR A 513 -9.88 -20.05 27.12
CA THR A 513 -9.57 -18.62 26.98
C THR A 513 -8.11 -18.30 27.28
N GLY A 514 -7.48 -19.06 28.17
CA GLY A 514 -6.08 -18.89 28.56
C GLY A 514 -5.76 -17.45 28.97
N ASP A 515 -4.62 -16.94 28.52
CA ASP A 515 -4.18 -15.57 28.77
C ASP A 515 -4.70 -14.54 27.74
N ASN A 516 -5.55 -14.96 26.81
CA ASN A 516 -6.09 -14.07 25.78
C ASN A 516 -7.17 -13.15 26.36
N SER A 517 -6.77 -11.94 26.75
CA SER A 517 -7.64 -10.95 27.38
C SER A 517 -8.88 -10.56 26.56
N ASP A 518 -8.76 -10.44 25.24
CA ASP A 518 -9.88 -10.08 24.36
C ASP A 518 -10.89 -11.23 24.27
N LEU A 519 -10.41 -12.48 24.10
CA LEU A 519 -11.28 -13.66 24.10
C LEU A 519 -11.96 -13.88 25.45
N ARG A 520 -11.25 -13.61 26.55
CA ARG A 520 -11.78 -13.69 27.91
C ARG A 520 -12.86 -12.63 28.15
N ALA A 521 -12.69 -11.42 27.64
CA ALA A 521 -13.70 -10.37 27.70
C ALA A 521 -14.98 -10.78 26.94
N GLU A 522 -14.83 -11.34 25.73
CA GLU A 522 -15.95 -11.83 24.92
C GLU A 522 -16.77 -12.95 25.59
N LEU A 523 -16.13 -13.76 26.45
CA LEU A 523 -16.74 -14.89 27.14
C LEU A 523 -17.03 -14.64 28.63
N ILE A 524 -16.77 -13.43 29.13
CA ILE A 524 -16.87 -13.11 30.57
C ILE A 524 -18.27 -13.39 31.15
N GLY A 525 -19.32 -13.14 30.35
CA GLY A 525 -20.70 -13.43 30.73
C GLY A 525 -20.96 -14.93 30.93
N LYS A 526 -20.40 -15.77 30.05
CA LYS A 526 -20.51 -17.24 30.15
C LYS A 526 -19.72 -17.77 31.35
N VAL A 527 -18.49 -17.30 31.54
CA VAL A 527 -17.65 -17.63 32.71
C VAL A 527 -18.38 -17.28 34.01
N SER A 528 -19.01 -16.10 34.07
CA SER A 528 -19.74 -15.65 35.26
C SER A 528 -20.99 -16.49 35.51
N ALA A 529 -21.70 -16.89 34.46
CA ALA A 529 -22.89 -17.74 34.56
C ALA A 529 -22.55 -19.13 35.12
N GLU A 530 -21.51 -19.79 34.59
CA GLU A 530 -21.06 -21.11 35.04
C GLU A 530 -20.49 -21.05 36.46
N ARG A 531 -19.72 -20.01 36.81
CA ARG A 531 -19.26 -19.79 38.18
C ARG A 531 -20.42 -19.68 39.18
N ASN A 532 -21.50 -19.00 38.80
CA ASN A 532 -22.68 -18.91 39.63
C ASN A 532 -23.43 -20.25 39.71
N ALA A 533 -23.41 -21.06 38.65
CA ALA A 533 -23.98 -22.40 38.64
C ALA A 533 -23.23 -23.33 39.61
N VAL A 534 -21.90 -23.36 39.56
CA VAL A 534 -21.06 -24.07 40.54
C VAL A 534 -21.41 -23.71 41.97
N ARG A 535 -21.57 -22.40 42.27
CA ARG A 535 -21.96 -21.95 43.62
C ARG A 535 -23.33 -22.47 44.04
N ARG A 536 -24.30 -22.51 43.12
CA ARG A 536 -25.64 -23.04 43.38
C ARG A 536 -25.62 -24.56 43.61
N GLU A 537 -24.83 -25.28 42.83
CA GLU A 537 -24.66 -26.74 42.98
C GLU A 537 -24.01 -27.07 44.32
N ALA A 538 -22.95 -26.36 44.70
CA ALA A 538 -22.31 -26.51 46.01
C ALA A 538 -23.29 -26.22 47.17
N ALA A 539 -24.08 -25.15 47.06
CA ALA A 539 -25.09 -24.81 48.07
C ALA A 539 -26.22 -25.85 48.18
N LYS A 540 -26.59 -26.51 47.07
CA LYS A 540 -27.55 -27.62 47.10
C LYS A 540 -26.96 -28.88 47.71
N ALA A 541 -25.69 -29.18 47.43
CA ALA A 541 -24.99 -30.34 47.99
C ALA A 541 -24.77 -30.22 49.52
N SER A 542 -24.70 -29.00 50.06
CA SER A 542 -24.65 -28.76 51.50
C SER A 542 -26.01 -28.85 52.22
N LEU A 543 -27.12 -29.00 51.50
CA LEU A 543 -28.42 -29.19 52.15
C LEU A 543 -28.61 -30.65 52.57
N ILE A 544 -29.31 -30.86 53.68
CA ILE A 544 -29.68 -32.22 54.11
C ILE A 544 -30.64 -32.88 53.13
N SER A 545 -30.61 -34.21 53.05
CA SER A 545 -31.56 -34.96 52.23
C SER A 545 -32.98 -34.89 52.82
N THR A 546 -33.99 -35.19 52.00
CA THR A 546 -35.38 -35.32 52.47
C THR A 546 -35.51 -36.38 53.57
N GLN A 547 -34.79 -37.50 53.43
CA GLN A 547 -34.85 -38.59 54.40
C GLN A 547 -34.23 -38.19 55.75
N ASP A 548 -33.12 -37.47 55.71
CA ASP A 548 -32.47 -36.92 56.90
C ASP A 548 -33.33 -35.86 57.56
N TYR A 549 -34.02 -35.02 56.77
CA TYR A 549 -34.96 -34.06 57.33
C TYR A 549 -36.12 -34.74 58.07
N ILE A 550 -36.65 -35.85 57.54
CA ILE A 550 -37.68 -36.65 58.23
C ILE A 550 -37.16 -37.18 59.57
N TYR A 551 -35.90 -37.64 59.61
CA TYR A 551 -35.27 -38.07 60.86
C TYR A 551 -35.21 -36.92 61.89
N VAL A 552 -34.78 -35.73 61.47
CA VAL A 552 -34.72 -34.55 62.35
C VAL A 552 -36.12 -34.17 62.85
N GLN A 553 -37.16 -34.27 62.01
CA GLN A 553 -38.55 -34.05 62.41
C GLN A 553 -39.03 -35.05 63.47
N GLN A 554 -38.68 -36.33 63.34
CA GLN A 554 -39.02 -37.37 64.32
C GLN A 554 -38.31 -37.14 65.66
N TYR A 555 -37.04 -36.73 65.62
CA TYR A 555 -36.29 -36.39 66.83
C TYR A 555 -36.88 -35.15 67.53
N ALA A 556 -37.22 -34.12 66.75
CA ALA A 556 -37.87 -32.88 67.19
C ALA A 556 -39.20 -33.10 67.92
N ALA A 557 -39.96 -34.14 67.55
CA ALA A 557 -41.24 -34.45 68.17
C ALA A 557 -41.11 -34.84 69.65
N THR A 558 -39.94 -35.32 70.07
CA THR A 558 -39.70 -35.85 71.42
C THR A 558 -38.66 -35.07 72.22
N HIS A 559 -37.89 -34.19 71.59
CA HIS A 559 -36.78 -33.44 72.18
C HIS A 559 -36.99 -31.91 72.13
N SER A 560 -36.20 -31.14 72.88
CA SER A 560 -36.25 -29.68 72.81
C SER A 560 -35.66 -29.18 71.49
N LEU A 561 -35.93 -27.92 71.11
CA LEU A 561 -35.28 -27.31 69.95
C LEU A 561 -33.76 -27.34 70.07
N GLN A 562 -33.22 -27.05 71.26
CA GLN A 562 -31.78 -27.05 71.48
C GLN A 562 -31.17 -28.44 71.31
N ASP A 563 -31.79 -29.49 71.87
CA ASP A 563 -31.32 -30.87 71.73
C ASP A 563 -31.43 -31.33 70.26
N THR A 564 -32.50 -30.93 69.57
CA THR A 564 -32.70 -31.24 68.16
C THR A 564 -31.64 -30.58 67.27
N MET A 565 -31.28 -29.32 67.55
CA MET A 565 -30.21 -28.64 66.81
C MET A 565 -28.83 -29.25 67.12
N ASN A 566 -28.58 -29.65 68.38
CA ASN A 566 -27.36 -30.36 68.74
C ASN A 566 -27.25 -31.73 68.04
N GLU A 567 -28.36 -32.46 67.95
CA GLU A 567 -28.41 -33.76 67.26
C GLU A 567 -28.24 -33.58 65.74
N PHE A 568 -28.86 -32.55 65.17
CA PHE A 568 -28.68 -32.16 63.78
C PHE A 568 -27.20 -31.92 63.45
N ASP A 569 -26.53 -31.07 64.24
CA ASP A 569 -25.11 -30.76 64.03
C ASP A 569 -24.20 -31.98 64.20
N ARG A 570 -24.57 -32.90 65.09
CA ARG A 570 -23.82 -34.15 65.35
C ARG A 570 -23.96 -35.17 64.24
N VAL A 571 -25.18 -35.35 63.72
CA VAL A 571 -25.50 -36.41 62.73
C VAL A 571 -25.26 -35.92 61.30
N HIS A 572 -25.40 -34.62 61.04
CA HIS A 572 -25.27 -34.00 59.72
C HIS A 572 -24.19 -32.89 59.70
N PRO A 573 -22.92 -33.21 60.07
CA PRO A 573 -21.88 -32.21 60.23
C PRO A 573 -21.58 -31.47 58.91
N GLY A 574 -21.67 -30.15 58.96
CA GLY A 574 -21.40 -29.27 57.81
C GLY A 574 -22.53 -29.20 56.78
N GLN A 575 -23.65 -29.90 57.02
CA GLN A 575 -24.87 -29.72 56.22
C GLN A 575 -25.79 -28.68 56.87
N SER A 576 -26.76 -28.18 56.10
CA SER A 576 -27.69 -27.16 56.57
C SER A 576 -29.13 -27.50 56.18
N MET A 577 -30.08 -26.96 56.92
CA MET A 577 -31.49 -26.97 56.54
C MET A 577 -31.84 -25.71 55.75
N THR A 578 -32.82 -25.80 54.87
CA THR A 578 -33.49 -24.59 54.35
C THR A 578 -34.25 -23.87 55.47
N GLN A 579 -34.54 -22.58 55.28
CA GLN A 579 -35.33 -21.82 56.26
C GLN A 579 -36.70 -22.46 56.52
N ALA A 580 -37.39 -22.92 55.49
CA ALA A 580 -38.68 -23.59 55.63
C ALA A 580 -38.58 -24.89 56.43
N GLN A 581 -37.49 -25.64 56.26
CA GLN A 581 -37.23 -26.85 57.04
C GLN A 581 -36.98 -26.55 58.52
N LEU A 582 -36.16 -25.53 58.80
CA LEU A 582 -35.89 -25.07 60.17
C LEU A 582 -37.17 -24.55 60.85
N ASP A 583 -37.96 -23.74 60.15
CA ASP A 583 -39.26 -23.24 60.65
C ASP A 583 -40.21 -24.40 60.98
N GLY A 584 -40.18 -25.47 60.17
CA GLY A 584 -40.90 -26.72 60.44
C GLY A 584 -40.46 -27.38 61.76
N ILE A 585 -39.16 -27.44 62.05
CA ILE A 585 -38.63 -28.00 63.30
C ILE A 585 -39.00 -27.13 64.52
N ILE A 586 -38.91 -25.81 64.38
CA ILE A 586 -39.31 -24.86 65.42
C ILE A 586 -40.80 -25.05 65.76
N SER A 587 -41.65 -25.23 64.76
CA SER A 587 -43.08 -25.49 64.94
C SER A 587 -43.35 -26.79 65.71
N ILE A 588 -42.67 -27.88 65.35
CA ILE A 588 -42.82 -29.19 66.01
C ILE A 588 -42.43 -29.11 67.49
N THR A 589 -41.24 -28.56 67.77
CA THR A 589 -40.70 -28.45 69.14
C THR A 589 -41.53 -27.51 70.01
N GLY A 590 -42.00 -26.37 69.46
CA GLY A 590 -42.90 -25.46 70.15
C GLY A 590 -44.25 -26.08 70.51
N ASN A 591 -44.85 -26.87 69.60
CA ASN A 591 -46.08 -27.59 69.90
C ASN A 591 -45.89 -28.61 71.04
N ARG A 592 -44.78 -29.36 71.04
CA ARG A 592 -44.43 -30.31 72.09
C ARG A 592 -44.25 -29.64 73.46
N ASP A 593 -43.53 -28.52 73.53
CA ASP A 593 -43.33 -27.82 74.79
C ASP A 593 -44.65 -27.22 75.32
N ASN A 594 -45.52 -26.74 74.42
CA ASN A 594 -46.89 -26.34 74.75
C ASN A 594 -47.72 -27.51 75.30
N VAL A 595 -47.61 -28.72 74.71
CA VAL A 595 -48.24 -29.94 75.23
C VAL A 595 -47.78 -30.24 76.65
N LYS A 596 -46.47 -30.19 76.88
CA LYS A 596 -45.88 -30.46 78.21
C LYS A 596 -46.38 -29.48 79.26
N ALA A 597 -46.48 -28.19 78.92
CA ALA A 597 -47.03 -27.15 79.79
C ALA A 597 -48.51 -27.40 80.11
N LEU A 598 -49.34 -27.66 79.08
CA LEU A 598 -50.76 -27.93 79.25
C LEU A 598 -51.04 -29.19 80.07
N LYS A 599 -50.26 -30.26 79.89
CA LYS A 599 -50.34 -31.47 80.72
C LYS A 599 -50.01 -31.21 82.18
N SER A 600 -48.97 -30.40 82.43
CA SER A 600 -48.60 -30.03 83.80
C SER A 600 -49.68 -29.21 84.51
N GLU A 601 -50.45 -28.41 83.76
CA GLU A 601 -51.42 -27.46 84.30
C GLU A 601 -52.85 -28.04 84.36
N TYR A 602 -53.20 -28.92 83.42
CA TYR A 602 -54.58 -29.42 83.22
C TYR A 602 -54.70 -30.93 82.93
N GLY A 603 -53.63 -31.70 83.06
CA GLY A 603 -53.51 -33.08 82.55
C GLY A 603 -54.62 -34.04 82.96
N GLY A 604 -55.11 -33.98 84.20
CA GLY A 604 -56.08 -34.96 84.72
C GLY A 604 -57.40 -35.08 83.95
N TYR A 605 -57.87 -34.03 83.27
CA TYR A 605 -59.10 -34.05 82.46
C TYR A 605 -58.81 -34.13 80.96
N ILE A 606 -57.83 -33.35 80.47
CA ILE A 606 -57.48 -33.34 79.04
C ILE A 606 -56.93 -34.70 78.61
N ASP A 607 -56.10 -35.35 79.44
CA ASP A 607 -55.59 -36.70 79.14
C ASP A 607 -56.71 -37.73 79.00
N GLY A 608 -57.82 -37.58 79.75
CA GLY A 608 -58.98 -38.46 79.66
C GLY A 608 -59.70 -38.36 78.31
N ILE A 609 -59.91 -37.15 77.80
CA ILE A 609 -60.55 -36.92 76.50
C ILE A 609 -59.62 -37.30 75.35
N VAL A 610 -58.34 -36.94 75.45
CA VAL A 610 -57.33 -37.26 74.43
C VAL A 610 -57.12 -38.77 74.35
N SER A 611 -56.93 -39.47 75.47
CA SER A 611 -56.73 -40.92 75.48
C SER A 611 -57.95 -41.69 74.97
N ALA A 612 -59.17 -41.16 75.18
CA ALA A 612 -60.39 -41.78 74.67
C ALA A 612 -60.48 -41.76 73.13
N ASN A 613 -59.68 -40.93 72.45
CA ASN A 613 -59.72 -40.73 71.00
C ASN A 613 -58.34 -40.90 70.33
N LYS A 614 -57.29 -41.25 71.10
CA LYS A 614 -55.90 -41.39 70.62
C LYS A 614 -55.73 -42.73 69.87
N PRO A 615 -55.28 -42.72 68.60
CA PRO A 615 -54.87 -43.94 67.89
C PRO A 615 -53.67 -44.64 68.57
N GLU A 616 -53.51 -45.94 68.35
CA GLU A 616 -52.32 -46.66 68.81
C GLU A 616 -51.07 -46.32 67.97
N GLY A 617 -49.88 -46.51 68.55
CA GLY A 617 -48.60 -46.31 67.88
C GLY A 617 -48.19 -44.84 67.66
N PRO A 618 -47.18 -44.59 66.80
CA PRO A 618 -46.60 -43.26 66.58
C PRO A 618 -47.60 -42.19 66.10
N ALA A 619 -48.66 -42.61 65.40
CA ALA A 619 -49.75 -41.73 64.97
C ALA A 619 -50.55 -41.17 66.17
N GLY A 620 -50.63 -41.92 67.26
CA GLY A 620 -51.20 -41.48 68.52
C GLY A 620 -50.45 -40.28 69.10
N ASP A 621 -49.13 -40.30 69.09
CA ASP A 621 -48.33 -39.23 69.67
C ASP A 621 -48.45 -37.92 68.86
N VAL A 622 -48.62 -38.02 67.53
CA VAL A 622 -48.92 -36.86 66.69
C VAL A 622 -50.35 -36.37 66.88
N TYR A 623 -51.32 -37.27 67.05
CA TYR A 623 -52.70 -36.92 67.40
C TYR A 623 -52.74 -36.11 68.70
N GLU A 624 -52.07 -36.62 69.72
CA GLU A 624 -51.98 -35.99 71.02
C GLU A 624 -51.29 -34.62 70.93
N ALA A 625 -50.15 -34.53 70.23
CA ALA A 625 -49.46 -33.27 69.99
C ALA A 625 -50.34 -32.24 69.24
N GLY A 626 -51.13 -32.68 68.26
CA GLY A 626 -52.03 -31.85 67.47
C GLY A 626 -53.23 -31.32 68.27
N VAL A 627 -53.83 -32.14 69.12
CA VAL A 627 -54.94 -31.72 70.00
C VAL A 627 -54.44 -30.69 71.01
N TYR A 628 -53.36 -30.99 71.72
CA TYR A 628 -52.78 -30.08 72.70
C TYR A 628 -52.22 -28.80 72.07
N GLY A 629 -51.64 -28.88 70.87
CA GLY A 629 -51.21 -27.70 70.11
C GLY A 629 -52.38 -26.80 69.69
N ASN A 630 -53.54 -27.37 69.34
CA ASN A 630 -54.73 -26.59 69.05
C ASN A 630 -55.29 -25.91 70.31
N ILE A 631 -55.33 -26.61 71.45
CA ILE A 631 -55.69 -26.01 72.74
C ILE A 631 -54.76 -24.83 73.06
N ALA A 632 -53.45 -24.99 72.86
CA ALA A 632 -52.48 -23.91 73.07
C ALA A 632 -52.72 -22.70 72.17
N LYS A 633 -53.06 -22.91 70.88
CA LYS A 633 -53.41 -21.83 69.96
C LYS A 633 -54.70 -21.11 70.37
N GLN A 634 -55.72 -21.85 70.77
CA GLN A 634 -56.97 -21.28 71.26
C GLN A 634 -56.77 -20.51 72.57
N ARG A 635 -55.92 -21.01 73.47
CA ARG A 635 -55.50 -20.33 74.70
C ARG A 635 -54.74 -19.04 74.40
N ALA A 636 -53.75 -19.07 73.51
CA ALA A 636 -53.00 -17.89 73.11
C ALA A 636 -53.91 -16.82 72.49
N LYS A 637 -54.80 -17.23 71.58
CA LYS A 637 -55.81 -16.33 71.00
C LYS A 637 -56.73 -15.75 72.08
N TRP A 638 -57.16 -16.55 73.05
CA TRP A 638 -57.97 -16.06 74.17
C TRP A 638 -57.21 -15.05 75.01
N GLN A 639 -55.95 -15.31 75.33
CA GLN A 639 -55.09 -14.38 76.08
C GLN A 639 -54.90 -13.06 75.33
N ASP A 640 -54.69 -13.10 74.02
CA ASP A 640 -54.58 -11.90 73.18
C ASP A 640 -55.89 -11.10 73.15
N GLU A 641 -57.04 -11.78 73.06
CA GLU A 641 -58.36 -11.14 72.97
C GLU A 641 -58.87 -10.62 74.32
N ASN A 642 -58.53 -11.28 75.43
CA ASN A 642 -59.11 -11.01 76.76
C ASN A 642 -58.10 -10.46 77.77
N GLY A 643 -56.79 -10.54 77.50
CA GLY A 643 -55.72 -10.04 78.36
C GLY A 643 -55.43 -10.88 79.61
N TYR A 644 -56.08 -12.05 79.76
CA TYR A 644 -55.87 -12.99 80.86
C TYR A 644 -56.08 -14.43 80.38
N ASP A 645 -55.62 -15.39 81.20
CA ASP A 645 -55.64 -16.81 80.89
C ASP A 645 -57.06 -17.40 81.03
N PRO A 646 -57.55 -18.23 80.09
CA PRO A 646 -58.88 -18.83 80.20
C PRO A 646 -59.01 -19.72 81.44
N GLY A 647 -60.18 -19.67 82.07
CA GLY A 647 -60.52 -20.53 83.20
C GLY A 647 -60.64 -22.01 82.79
N TYR A 648 -60.64 -22.89 83.80
CA TYR A 648 -60.69 -24.34 83.60
C TYR A 648 -61.81 -24.82 82.67
N GLU A 649 -63.03 -24.26 82.79
CA GLU A 649 -64.16 -24.64 81.92
C GLU A 649 -63.97 -24.25 80.46
N THR A 650 -63.37 -23.10 80.22
CA THR A 650 -63.04 -22.63 78.87
C THR A 650 -61.97 -23.52 78.24
N ILE A 651 -60.94 -23.91 79.00
CA ILE A 651 -59.94 -24.89 78.55
C ILE A 651 -60.59 -26.25 78.26
N ARG A 652 -61.59 -26.69 79.04
CA ARG A 652 -62.35 -27.91 78.73
C ARG A 652 -63.09 -27.82 77.40
N GLN A 653 -63.74 -26.70 77.12
CA GLN A 653 -64.42 -26.47 75.85
C GLN A 653 -63.41 -26.43 74.69
N MET A 654 -62.29 -25.73 74.85
CA MET A 654 -61.20 -25.72 73.87
C MET A 654 -60.64 -27.12 73.61
N ALA A 655 -60.54 -27.97 74.64
CA ALA A 655 -60.11 -29.36 74.49
C ALA A 655 -61.14 -30.23 73.74
N ALA A 656 -62.43 -30.07 74.04
CA ALA A 656 -63.51 -30.73 73.30
C ALA A 656 -63.52 -30.27 71.82
N ASP A 657 -63.41 -28.97 71.57
CA ASP A 657 -63.36 -28.40 70.23
C ASP A 657 -62.10 -28.83 69.47
N ALA A 658 -60.96 -28.90 70.16
CA ALA A 658 -59.71 -29.39 69.59
C ALA A 658 -59.81 -30.86 69.18
N VAL A 659 -60.42 -31.70 70.00
CA VAL A 659 -60.69 -33.11 69.66
C VAL A 659 -61.67 -33.21 68.49
N VAL A 660 -62.76 -32.42 68.46
CA VAL A 660 -63.73 -32.38 67.35
C VAL A 660 -63.07 -31.94 66.04
N SER A 661 -62.25 -30.88 66.09
CA SER A 661 -61.51 -30.37 64.93
C SER A 661 -60.46 -31.37 64.41
N GLN A 662 -59.94 -32.22 65.30
CA GLN A 662 -58.98 -33.25 64.95
C GLN A 662 -59.66 -34.56 64.56
N THR A 663 -60.97 -34.77 64.78
CA THR A 663 -61.68 -36.05 64.55
C THR A 663 -62.51 -36.11 63.27
N THR A 664 -62.77 -35.00 62.58
CA THR A 664 -63.60 -35.00 61.35
C THR A 664 -62.82 -34.66 60.09
N TYR A 665 -62.44 -35.69 59.33
CA TYR A 665 -62.21 -35.60 57.89
C TYR A 665 -63.05 -36.65 57.16
N GLN A 666 -64.03 -36.19 56.37
CA GLN A 666 -64.76 -37.03 55.42
C GLN A 666 -64.22 -36.76 54.01
N PRO A 667 -63.57 -37.76 53.37
CA PRO A 667 -63.24 -37.65 51.96
C PRO A 667 -64.56 -37.70 51.19
N GLY A 668 -64.95 -36.58 50.56
CA GLY A 668 -66.31 -36.40 50.00
C GLY A 668 -66.82 -37.58 49.14
N GLY A 669 -68.00 -38.09 49.50
CA GLY A 669 -68.70 -39.22 48.87
C GLY A 669 -69.46 -40.05 49.91
N ASP A 670 -70.67 -40.51 49.58
CA ASP A 670 -71.55 -41.26 50.51
C ASP A 670 -70.93 -42.62 50.90
N GLY A 671 -70.23 -42.70 52.04
CA GLY A 671 -69.80 -44.00 52.59
C GLY A 671 -68.72 -43.98 53.68
N ALA A 672 -69.14 -44.18 54.92
CA ALA A 672 -68.57 -44.98 56.02
C ALA A 672 -67.07 -44.94 56.44
N LEU A 673 -66.17 -44.16 55.83
CA LEU A 673 -64.78 -44.03 56.29
C LEU A 673 -64.54 -42.64 56.88
N THR A 674 -64.39 -42.57 58.20
CA THR A 674 -64.09 -41.32 58.92
C THR A 674 -62.67 -41.42 59.46
N TYR A 675 -61.78 -40.52 59.01
CA TYR A 675 -60.41 -40.41 59.51
C TYR A 675 -60.26 -39.13 60.32
N THR A 676 -59.39 -39.17 61.32
CA THR A 676 -59.05 -38.00 62.12
C THR A 676 -58.07 -37.11 61.33
N ALA A 677 -58.23 -35.78 61.40
CA ALA A 677 -57.26 -34.83 60.82
C ALA A 677 -55.85 -35.01 61.42
N ALA A 678 -55.78 -35.57 62.62
CA ALA A 678 -54.55 -35.98 63.27
C ALA A 678 -53.88 -37.21 62.63
N GLN A 679 -54.63 -38.23 62.19
CA GLN A 679 -54.07 -39.34 61.41
C GLN A 679 -53.46 -38.85 60.09
N LEU A 680 -54.10 -37.87 59.43
CA LEU A 680 -53.56 -37.24 58.23
C LEU A 680 -52.30 -36.42 58.52
N THR A 681 -52.35 -35.60 59.57
CA THR A 681 -51.21 -34.76 60.00
C THR A 681 -50.00 -35.60 60.41
N GLY A 682 -50.22 -36.73 61.10
CA GLY A 682 -49.18 -37.69 61.49
C GLY A 682 -48.40 -38.30 60.33
N LEU A 683 -49.04 -38.42 59.16
CA LEU A 683 -48.39 -38.88 57.92
C LEU A 683 -47.94 -37.72 57.03
N GLY A 684 -48.03 -36.47 57.51
CA GLY A 684 -47.69 -35.29 56.72
C GLY A 684 -48.67 -35.00 55.58
N ILE A 685 -49.87 -35.58 55.61
CA ILE A 685 -50.90 -35.45 54.58
C ILE A 685 -51.72 -34.19 54.84
N LYS A 686 -51.69 -33.28 53.86
CA LYS A 686 -52.44 -32.03 53.81
C LYS A 686 -53.89 -32.22 53.34
N ASN A 687 -54.11 -33.15 52.40
CA ASN A 687 -55.43 -33.44 51.83
C ASN A 687 -55.49 -34.89 51.36
N LEU A 688 -56.64 -35.57 51.50
CA LEU A 688 -56.82 -36.95 51.05
C LEU A 688 -58.16 -37.09 50.30
N ALA A 689 -58.13 -37.11 48.97
CA ALA A 689 -59.35 -37.11 48.15
C ALA A 689 -59.50 -38.41 47.34
N TRP A 690 -60.74 -38.78 47.00
CA TRP A 690 -60.98 -39.85 46.03
C TRP A 690 -60.38 -39.47 44.67
N ALA A 691 -59.65 -40.42 44.07
CA ALA A 691 -59.00 -40.23 42.78
C ALA A 691 -59.61 -41.18 41.73
N GLY A 692 -60.48 -40.66 40.88
CA GLY A 692 -61.11 -41.42 39.78
C GLY A 692 -62.26 -42.35 40.21
N ASN A 693 -62.56 -43.37 39.40
CA ASN A 693 -63.63 -44.33 39.65
C ASN A 693 -63.18 -45.46 40.60
N GLU A 694 -63.91 -45.56 41.73
CA GLU A 694 -64.02 -46.65 42.70
C GLU A 694 -62.72 -47.36 43.14
N GLY A 695 -62.20 -46.93 44.30
CA GLY A 695 -61.29 -47.73 45.12
C GLY A 695 -59.95 -47.06 45.51
N TYR A 696 -59.61 -45.91 44.94
CA TYR A 696 -58.33 -45.22 45.16
C TYR A 696 -58.48 -43.83 45.76
N MET A 697 -57.53 -43.47 46.63
CA MET A 697 -57.43 -42.14 47.24
C MET A 697 -56.04 -41.54 46.98
N GLN A 698 -56.01 -40.24 46.70
CA GLN A 698 -54.81 -39.44 46.51
C GLN A 698 -54.56 -38.57 47.74
N ALA A 699 -53.41 -38.76 48.38
CA ALA A 699 -52.86 -37.87 49.39
C ALA A 699 -52.08 -36.76 48.72
N THR A 700 -52.30 -35.52 49.17
CA THR A 700 -51.40 -34.39 48.96
C THR A 700 -50.64 -34.17 50.26
N PHE A 701 -49.32 -34.18 50.23
CA PHE A 701 -48.50 -33.96 51.42
C PHE A 701 -48.20 -32.47 51.64
N ASN A 702 -47.74 -32.13 52.84
CA ASN A 702 -47.42 -30.75 53.23
C ASN A 702 -46.32 -30.12 52.37
N ASN A 703 -45.45 -30.93 51.75
CA ASN A 703 -44.40 -30.48 50.82
C ASN A 703 -44.88 -30.29 49.38
N GLY A 704 -46.16 -30.57 49.09
CA GLY A 704 -46.76 -30.46 47.75
C GLY A 704 -46.72 -31.74 46.91
N ASP A 705 -46.07 -32.80 47.40
CA ASP A 705 -46.05 -34.10 46.71
C ASP A 705 -47.41 -34.78 46.77
N THR A 706 -47.67 -35.67 45.82
CA THR A 706 -48.92 -36.44 45.75
C THR A 706 -48.66 -37.94 45.64
N GLU A 707 -49.37 -38.75 46.41
CA GLU A 707 -49.33 -40.22 46.35
C GLU A 707 -50.75 -40.79 46.23
N THR A 708 -50.95 -41.74 45.31
CA THR A 708 -52.27 -42.37 45.08
C THR A 708 -52.19 -43.85 45.41
N LEU A 709 -53.07 -44.33 46.31
CA LEU A 709 -53.12 -45.73 46.76
C LEU A 709 -54.56 -46.23 46.90
N PRO A 710 -54.79 -47.55 46.94
CA PRO A 710 -56.10 -48.11 47.28
C PRO A 710 -56.56 -47.68 48.68
N TYR A 711 -57.86 -47.48 48.88
CA TYR A 711 -58.41 -46.98 50.16
C TYR A 711 -58.08 -47.91 51.36
N TRP A 712 -57.99 -49.22 51.14
CA TRP A 712 -57.64 -50.18 52.20
C TRP A 712 -56.16 -50.11 52.61
N GLU A 713 -55.26 -49.71 51.71
CA GLU A 713 -53.85 -49.46 52.04
C GLU A 713 -53.68 -48.15 52.81
N TRP A 714 -54.49 -47.13 52.47
CA TRP A 714 -54.59 -45.94 53.30
C TRP A 714 -55.17 -46.25 54.68
N ALA A 715 -56.18 -47.12 54.77
CA ALA A 715 -56.74 -47.54 56.04
C ALA A 715 -55.69 -48.21 56.95
N LYS A 716 -54.85 -49.10 56.40
CA LYS A 716 -53.73 -49.70 57.15
C LYS A 716 -52.73 -48.66 57.62
N ARG A 717 -52.23 -47.81 56.71
CA ARG A 717 -51.25 -46.76 57.04
C ARG A 717 -51.75 -45.78 58.10
N LEU A 718 -53.02 -45.36 58.00
CA LEU A 718 -53.65 -44.43 58.95
C LEU A 718 -54.00 -45.09 60.30
N ASN A 719 -54.08 -46.42 60.34
CA ASN A 719 -54.24 -47.21 61.56
C ASN A 719 -52.91 -47.72 62.14
N GLY A 720 -51.78 -47.46 61.47
CA GLY A 720 -50.45 -47.87 61.91
C GLY A 720 -50.12 -49.35 61.69
N GLU A 721 -50.82 -50.04 60.77
CA GLU A 721 -50.61 -51.45 60.39
C GLU A 721 -49.57 -51.65 59.29
#